data_AF-A0AAE1E8C4-F1
#
_entry.id   AF-A0AAE1E8C4-F1
#
_cell.length_a   1.000
_cell.length_b   1.000
_cell.length_c   1.000
_cell.angle_alpha   90.00
_cell.angle_beta   90.00
_cell.angle_gamma   90.00
#
_symmetry.space_group_name_H-M   'P 1'
#
loop_
_entity.id
_entity.type
_entity.pdbx_description
1 polymer ?
#
loop_
_entity_poly.entity_id
_entity_poly.type
_entity_poly.pdbx_seq_one_letter_code
_entity_poly.pdbx_strand_id
1 'polypeptide(L)'
;MSVKKPSPQWKKFQPSVQDPAILSMHSNTGVVNMNVNAEIQSSVPGGVPRVRETGLIDKKQHSYGFIQCCDRDARLFFHFSEYSGNIETLKVGEAVEFQMSFDRRTGKPVAIGVIKVDPALVSPEILNEEKVQGTIVQEAKVVKQKNGTLPGVQDGLGRVTYVHNGECFFLPYGLEDVVHSSTTPPKTGEDVLFQIATDKRDGKIRARNVESLDSPSQRFAGVVCSMKDTFGFIERADIVKEIFFHYSEFKGDISELILGDDVAFGVQIRNNKEVAVEIERLPEGTVIFEDIAVEMVKGKILKMLKSSNRRPSEALAGRIMYETPKGLIEIPFGEKDQRGECTLLQGDTVEFQIATDRRDKLQRATNIALLEETFDYSGDIRETGIIAALKDGYGFIYCAERDLRPFFHFSEFMDLTYSPRLQDELQFTVDQDPSQPTRQVATRIKHLAKGSVSFIKVLPAVYIGTVDKEPSTHKNQGKNKEGEPGNIIYDYEGAIQQIPYYLKDVTDQNNLPHFGDKIDFQIGELKSTGKKQAVKVRVVLRNIAGRCHGFVATLKENYGFIETADHEKEVFFHFSSFIGDTNDLELGDEVEYTLARKSSKVSAENIRKLARGTIPADEIVRDKGILQGCILRPMRIVNTDQEEYCGLVQATDEEGNETGEPLPYGITSLADKRDFLQKDDVVKFQVARSKKDDQLRAVNIGALRKFIRAKVDSVKGQYGFINYEAEEGKKLFFHMTEVHDGAVIQAGDEVEFVLVQNQRNGKFSACSLRKLTDRRRPERLLSRLKSFSEDKSSWKVVVIRNPKGPDNGKGFQPRMPLSPPVS
;
A
#
# COMPACT_ATOMS: atom_id res chain seq x y z
N MET A 1 -53.28 -31.93 -50.24
CA MET A 1 -54.64 -32.25 -49.77
C MET A 1 -54.89 -31.37 -48.54
N SER A 2 -55.48 -30.18 -48.72
CA SER A 2 -56.87 -29.82 -48.35
C SER A 2 -57.19 -30.19 -46.89
N VAL A 3 -57.48 -29.25 -45.99
CA VAL A 3 -58.80 -28.58 -45.91
C VAL A 3 -58.67 -27.11 -45.43
N LYS A 4 -59.30 -26.17 -46.16
CA LYS A 4 -59.64 -24.80 -45.73
C LYS A 4 -61.16 -24.62 -45.81
N LYS A 5 -61.76 -23.92 -44.83
CA LYS A 5 -63.15 -23.39 -44.83
C LYS A 5 -63.22 -22.20 -43.81
N PRO A 6 -64.18 -21.26 -43.90
CA PRO A 6 -63.98 -19.98 -44.59
C PRO A 6 -64.27 -18.72 -43.74
N SER A 7 -63.79 -17.57 -44.22
CA SER A 7 -64.08 -16.21 -43.69
C SER A 7 -65.30 -15.60 -44.41
N PRO A 8 -66.24 -14.92 -43.73
CA PRO A 8 -67.38 -14.28 -44.37
C PRO A 8 -67.06 -12.87 -44.92
N GLN A 9 -67.61 -12.59 -46.10
CA GLN A 9 -67.50 -11.35 -46.86
C GLN A 9 -68.60 -10.37 -46.44
N TRP A 10 -68.23 -9.15 -46.01
CA TRP A 10 -69.14 -7.99 -45.99
C TRP A 10 -68.66 -6.93 -46.98
N LYS A 11 -69.01 -7.13 -48.25
CA LYS A 11 -69.07 -6.08 -49.27
C LYS A 11 -70.28 -6.34 -50.14
N LYS A 12 -71.41 -5.72 -49.77
CA LYS A 12 -72.56 -5.31 -50.59
C LYS A 12 -73.80 -5.21 -49.69
N PHE A 13 -74.09 -4.01 -49.20
CA PHE A 13 -75.44 -3.62 -48.81
C PHE A 13 -75.59 -2.12 -49.04
N GLN A 14 -76.43 -1.76 -50.02
CA GLN A 14 -77.00 -0.42 -50.19
C GLN A 14 -78.33 -0.40 -49.42
N PRO A 15 -78.67 0.69 -48.71
CA PRO A 15 -80.04 0.97 -48.33
C PRO A 15 -80.67 2.05 -49.23
N SER A 16 -81.98 1.92 -49.36
CA SER A 16 -82.91 2.63 -50.23
C SER A 16 -83.29 4.03 -49.73
N VAL A 17 -83.67 4.88 -50.69
CA VAL A 17 -84.28 6.21 -50.53
C VAL A 17 -85.71 6.08 -49.97
N GLN A 18 -86.05 6.79 -48.91
CA GLN A 18 -87.40 7.33 -48.63
C GLN A 18 -87.38 8.38 -47.49
N ASP A 19 -88.22 9.41 -47.68
CA ASP A 19 -88.34 10.70 -46.99
C ASP A 19 -88.97 10.64 -45.56
N PRO A 20 -88.92 11.74 -44.78
CA PRO A 20 -88.98 11.73 -43.31
C PRO A 20 -90.40 11.79 -42.74
N ALA A 21 -90.61 11.08 -41.63
CA ALA A 21 -91.78 11.22 -40.77
C ALA A 21 -91.35 11.65 -39.36
N ILE A 22 -91.80 12.84 -38.99
CA ILE A 22 -91.82 13.47 -37.68
C ILE A 22 -92.52 12.55 -36.66
N LEU A 23 -92.04 12.45 -35.42
CA LEU A 23 -92.89 12.41 -34.22
C LEU A 23 -92.13 12.60 -32.90
N SER A 24 -92.86 13.25 -32.00
CA SER A 24 -92.58 13.73 -30.65
C SER A 24 -92.30 12.64 -29.61
N MET A 25 -91.38 12.90 -28.69
CA MET A 25 -91.23 12.11 -27.46
C MET A 25 -91.79 12.87 -26.26
N HIS A 26 -92.80 12.27 -25.64
CA HIS A 26 -93.40 12.69 -24.38
C HIS A 26 -92.42 12.39 -23.23
N SER A 27 -92.28 13.35 -22.33
CA SER A 27 -91.66 13.21 -21.02
C SER A 27 -92.60 12.50 -20.05
N ASN A 28 -92.12 11.50 -19.32
CA ASN A 28 -92.71 11.15 -18.03
C ASN A 28 -91.60 10.78 -17.03
N THR A 29 -91.32 11.71 -16.11
CA THR A 29 -90.49 11.52 -14.92
C THR A 29 -91.41 11.23 -13.74
N GLY A 30 -91.12 10.17 -12.98
CA GLY A 30 -91.75 9.94 -11.68
C GLY A 30 -90.74 9.48 -10.66
N VAL A 31 -90.28 10.38 -9.79
CA VAL A 31 -89.90 10.11 -8.39
C VAL A 31 -90.08 11.39 -7.55
N VAL A 32 -91.32 11.59 -7.08
CA VAL A 32 -91.74 11.80 -5.67
C VAL A 32 -90.58 12.03 -4.66
N ASN A 33 -90.52 13.09 -3.83
CA ASN A 33 -91.49 13.36 -2.76
C ASN A 33 -91.25 14.71 -2.03
N MET A 34 -92.38 15.31 -1.64
CA MET A 34 -92.68 16.10 -0.42
C MET A 34 -91.79 17.30 -0.03
N ASN A 35 -92.26 18.41 0.53
CA ASN A 35 -93.55 19.05 0.81
C ASN A 35 -93.15 20.21 1.76
N VAL A 36 -93.59 21.47 1.62
CA VAL A 36 -93.98 22.40 2.72
C VAL A 36 -94.60 23.68 2.11
N ASN A 37 -95.94 23.78 2.23
CA ASN A 37 -96.84 24.91 2.52
C ASN A 37 -96.75 26.33 1.89
N ALA A 38 -97.99 26.80 1.63
CA ALA A 38 -98.58 28.15 1.83
C ALA A 38 -98.29 29.24 0.79
N GLU A 39 -99.20 30.15 0.42
CA GLU A 39 -100.67 30.26 0.51
C GLU A 39 -101.06 31.31 -0.55
N ILE A 40 -102.26 31.18 -1.12
CA ILE A 40 -102.82 32.11 -2.12
C ILE A 40 -103.47 33.30 -1.41
N GLN A 41 -103.26 34.52 -1.90
CA GLN A 41 -104.27 35.59 -1.81
C GLN A 41 -104.28 36.47 -3.07
N SER A 42 -105.47 36.99 -3.36
CA SER A 42 -106.01 37.43 -4.65
C SER A 42 -106.05 38.97 -4.82
N SER A 43 -106.05 39.47 -6.08
CA SER A 43 -106.93 40.58 -6.56
C SER A 43 -106.58 41.16 -7.97
N VAL A 44 -107.46 40.88 -8.97
CA VAL A 44 -107.97 41.68 -10.13
C VAL A 44 -107.00 42.41 -11.14
N PRO A 45 -107.43 42.91 -12.34
CA PRO A 45 -107.14 42.27 -13.64
C PRO A 45 -106.42 43.16 -14.69
N GLY A 46 -105.76 42.53 -15.69
CA GLY A 46 -105.52 43.13 -17.02
C GLY A 46 -104.05 43.20 -17.46
N GLY A 47 -103.69 42.41 -18.48
CA GLY A 47 -102.43 42.52 -19.21
C GLY A 47 -101.86 41.16 -19.61
N VAL A 48 -101.78 40.88 -20.91
CA VAL A 48 -101.09 39.71 -21.46
C VAL A 48 -99.65 39.67 -20.92
N PRO A 49 -99.15 38.55 -20.34
CA PRO A 49 -97.79 38.47 -19.87
C PRO A 49 -96.86 38.58 -21.09
N ARG A 50 -95.99 39.57 -21.02
CA ARG A 50 -95.31 40.15 -22.15
C ARG A 50 -93.89 39.55 -22.13
N VAL A 51 -93.76 38.35 -22.68
CA VAL A 51 -92.53 37.53 -22.64
C VAL A 51 -91.37 38.32 -23.25
N ARG A 52 -90.22 38.34 -22.56
CA ARG A 52 -88.99 38.93 -23.10
C ARG A 52 -88.22 37.86 -23.86
N GLU A 53 -87.68 38.24 -25.01
CA GLU A 53 -86.94 37.41 -25.93
C GLU A 53 -85.49 37.90 -25.99
N THR A 54 -84.58 37.00 -26.35
CA THR A 54 -83.16 37.35 -26.51
C THR A 54 -82.79 37.43 -27.98
N GLY A 55 -81.79 38.26 -28.30
CA GLY A 55 -81.33 38.45 -29.66
C GLY A 55 -79.97 39.14 -29.71
N LEU A 56 -79.40 39.19 -30.91
CA LEU A 56 -78.13 39.86 -31.17
C LEU A 56 -78.39 41.12 -32.01
N ILE A 57 -77.66 42.21 -31.74
CA ILE A 57 -77.72 43.41 -32.58
C ILE A 57 -77.16 43.08 -33.97
N ASP A 58 -78.03 42.98 -34.97
CA ASP A 58 -77.66 42.68 -36.35
C ASP A 58 -77.12 43.91 -37.08
N LYS A 59 -77.74 45.08 -36.84
CA LYS A 59 -77.31 46.33 -37.47
C LYS A 59 -77.64 47.54 -36.61
N LYS A 60 -76.71 48.50 -36.56
CA LYS A 60 -76.88 49.78 -35.87
C LYS A 60 -76.82 50.93 -36.88
N GLN A 61 -77.74 51.88 -36.79
CA GLN A 61 -77.77 53.14 -37.55
C GLN A 61 -77.72 54.34 -36.59
N HIS A 62 -77.91 55.57 -37.08
CA HIS A 62 -77.76 56.79 -36.28
C HIS A 62 -78.88 57.01 -35.24
N SER A 63 -80.08 56.47 -35.45
CA SER A 63 -81.24 56.67 -34.54
C SER A 63 -82.04 55.38 -34.24
N TYR A 64 -81.66 54.25 -34.84
CA TYR A 64 -82.35 52.98 -34.70
C TYR A 64 -81.41 51.80 -34.98
N GLY A 65 -81.87 50.58 -34.67
CA GLY A 65 -81.15 49.36 -34.99
C GLY A 65 -82.08 48.19 -35.33
N PHE A 66 -81.46 47.06 -35.68
CA PHE A 66 -82.13 45.78 -35.91
C PHE A 66 -81.56 44.73 -34.97
N ILE A 67 -82.44 43.91 -34.40
CA ILE A 67 -82.12 42.77 -33.55
C ILE A 67 -82.50 41.51 -34.31
N GLN A 68 -81.57 40.56 -34.43
CA GLN A 68 -81.86 39.21 -34.88
C GLN A 68 -82.25 38.37 -33.66
N CYS A 69 -83.46 37.82 -33.64
CA CYS A 69 -83.93 37.00 -32.52
C CYS A 69 -83.11 35.71 -32.39
N CYS A 70 -82.81 35.28 -31.16
CA CYS A 70 -82.17 33.99 -30.90
C CYS A 70 -83.18 32.84 -30.94
N ASP A 71 -84.40 33.08 -30.48
CA ASP A 71 -85.42 32.04 -30.31
C ASP A 71 -86.27 31.79 -31.57
N ARG A 72 -86.22 32.69 -32.57
CA ARG A 72 -87.01 32.62 -33.82
C ARG A 72 -86.29 33.26 -34.99
N ASP A 73 -86.62 32.85 -36.22
CA ASP A 73 -86.09 33.49 -37.42
C ASP A 73 -86.84 34.79 -37.75
N ALA A 74 -86.61 35.81 -36.91
CA ALA A 74 -87.20 37.12 -37.04
C ALA A 74 -86.16 38.22 -36.83
N ARG A 75 -86.25 39.26 -37.67
CA ARG A 75 -85.41 40.45 -37.59
C ARG A 75 -86.25 41.65 -37.21
N LEU A 76 -86.08 42.14 -35.99
CA LEU A 76 -86.92 43.16 -35.40
C LEU A 76 -86.25 44.53 -35.41
N PHE A 77 -87.02 45.55 -35.75
CA PHE A 77 -86.61 46.95 -35.66
C PHE A 77 -86.77 47.46 -34.22
N PHE A 78 -85.82 48.22 -33.71
CA PHE A 78 -85.97 48.99 -32.47
C PHE A 78 -85.47 50.42 -32.66
N HIS A 79 -86.12 51.37 -32.00
CA HIS A 79 -85.66 52.76 -31.92
C HIS A 79 -84.76 52.93 -30.71
N PHE A 80 -83.77 53.83 -30.75
CA PHE A 80 -82.84 54.00 -29.63
C PHE A 80 -83.49 54.49 -28.33
N SER A 81 -84.66 55.12 -28.40
CA SER A 81 -85.46 55.44 -27.21
C SER A 81 -85.92 54.20 -26.44
N GLU A 82 -86.00 53.04 -27.09
CA GLU A 82 -86.40 51.77 -26.47
C GLU A 82 -85.21 51.04 -25.83
N TYR A 83 -83.97 51.52 -26.04
CA TYR A 83 -82.78 50.93 -25.43
C TYR A 83 -82.50 51.56 -24.06
N SER A 84 -82.50 50.76 -23.00
CA SER A 84 -82.36 51.27 -21.62
C SER A 84 -80.89 51.42 -21.16
N GLY A 85 -79.92 51.37 -22.08
CA GLY A 85 -78.49 51.49 -21.80
C GLY A 85 -77.81 52.64 -22.56
N ASN A 86 -76.48 52.76 -22.44
CA ASN A 86 -75.73 53.78 -23.16
C ASN A 86 -75.56 53.41 -24.65
N ILE A 87 -76.18 54.20 -25.54
CA ILE A 87 -76.20 53.96 -27.00
C ILE A 87 -74.79 53.95 -27.61
N GLU A 88 -73.83 54.67 -27.05
CA GLU A 88 -72.43 54.67 -27.53
C GLU A 88 -71.76 53.31 -27.33
N THR A 89 -72.16 52.59 -26.27
CA THR A 89 -71.60 51.28 -25.90
C THR A 89 -72.26 50.11 -26.63
N LEU A 90 -73.38 50.34 -27.31
CA LEU A 90 -74.08 49.31 -28.08
C LEU A 90 -73.37 49.09 -29.43
N LYS A 91 -72.88 47.89 -29.67
CA LYS A 91 -72.19 47.48 -30.90
C LYS A 91 -72.97 46.39 -31.63
N VAL A 92 -72.71 46.22 -32.93
CA VAL A 92 -73.22 45.07 -33.71
C VAL A 92 -72.62 43.79 -33.12
N GLY A 93 -73.45 42.77 -32.92
CA GLY A 93 -73.11 41.49 -32.28
C GLY A 93 -73.37 41.42 -30.77
N GLU A 94 -73.78 42.52 -30.13
CA GLU A 94 -74.06 42.54 -28.68
C GLU A 94 -75.37 41.81 -28.36
N ALA A 95 -75.35 41.08 -27.24
CA ALA A 95 -76.50 40.34 -26.72
C ALA A 95 -77.49 41.29 -26.04
N VAL A 96 -78.75 41.21 -26.45
CA VAL A 96 -79.83 42.02 -25.91
C VAL A 96 -81.06 41.19 -25.58
N GLU A 97 -81.74 41.56 -24.50
CA GLU A 97 -83.08 41.10 -24.18
C GLU A 97 -84.07 42.21 -24.54
N PHE A 98 -85.14 41.86 -25.22
CA PHE A 98 -86.16 42.81 -25.69
C PHE A 98 -87.54 42.19 -25.56
N GLN A 99 -88.56 43.01 -25.74
CA GLN A 99 -89.94 42.57 -25.78
C GLN A 99 -90.54 42.88 -27.14
N MET A 100 -91.16 41.90 -27.78
CA MET A 100 -91.83 42.14 -29.06
C MET A 100 -93.13 42.90 -28.82
N SER A 101 -93.35 43.96 -29.60
CA SER A 101 -94.61 44.67 -29.70
C SER A 101 -94.90 45.00 -31.16
N PHE A 102 -96.02 45.66 -31.42
CA PHE A 102 -96.40 46.07 -32.76
C PHE A 102 -96.50 47.59 -32.80
N ASP A 103 -95.88 48.21 -33.81
CA ASP A 103 -95.98 49.65 -34.03
C ASP A 103 -97.46 50.02 -34.26
N ARG A 104 -98.01 50.89 -33.40
CA ARG A 104 -99.42 51.30 -33.45
C ARG A 104 -99.80 52.01 -34.75
N ARG A 105 -98.83 52.55 -35.49
CA ARG A 105 -99.07 53.24 -36.77
C ARG A 105 -98.99 52.32 -37.98
N THR A 106 -98.11 51.31 -37.96
CA THR A 106 -97.81 50.47 -39.15
C THR A 106 -98.16 48.99 -38.98
N GLY A 107 -98.49 48.55 -37.77
CA GLY A 107 -98.77 47.14 -37.45
C GLY A 107 -97.55 46.22 -37.55
N LYS A 108 -96.35 46.74 -37.82
CA LYS A 108 -95.13 45.93 -37.95
C LYS A 108 -94.58 45.52 -36.58
N PRO A 109 -94.02 44.29 -36.46
CA PRO A 109 -93.40 43.86 -35.22
C PRO A 109 -92.12 44.67 -34.97
N VAL A 110 -92.01 45.22 -33.77
CA VAL A 110 -90.88 46.04 -33.29
C VAL A 110 -90.43 45.53 -31.93
N ALA A 111 -89.15 45.66 -31.64
CA ALA A 111 -88.59 45.37 -30.34
C ALA A 111 -88.64 46.64 -29.47
N ILE A 112 -89.22 46.51 -28.27
CA ILE A 112 -89.34 47.56 -27.25
C ILE A 112 -88.65 47.11 -25.96
N GLY A 113 -88.26 48.06 -25.11
CA GLY A 113 -87.59 47.76 -23.84
C GLY A 113 -86.34 46.89 -24.01
N VAL A 114 -85.47 47.28 -24.95
CA VAL A 114 -84.22 46.58 -25.26
C VAL A 114 -83.19 46.86 -24.17
N ILE A 115 -82.61 45.82 -23.59
CA ILE A 115 -81.55 45.92 -22.58
C ILE A 115 -80.35 45.08 -23.00
N LYS A 116 -79.15 45.54 -22.65
CA LYS A 116 -77.93 44.73 -22.85
C LYS A 116 -77.90 43.63 -21.78
N VAL A 117 -77.59 42.41 -22.19
CA VAL A 117 -77.43 41.26 -21.30
C VAL A 117 -76.07 40.61 -21.52
N ASP A 118 -75.68 39.74 -20.59
CA ASP A 118 -74.42 39.01 -20.69
C ASP A 118 -74.44 38.09 -21.94
N PRO A 119 -73.43 38.17 -22.83
CA PRO A 119 -73.31 37.27 -23.98
C PRO A 119 -73.36 35.78 -23.61
N ALA A 120 -72.91 35.40 -22.41
CA ALA A 120 -72.95 34.00 -21.96
C ALA A 120 -74.37 33.45 -21.74
N LEU A 121 -75.36 34.33 -21.52
CA LEU A 121 -76.76 33.96 -21.34
C LEU A 121 -77.56 33.93 -22.65
N VAL A 122 -76.97 34.41 -23.76
CA VAL A 122 -77.62 34.54 -25.06
C VAL A 122 -76.89 33.70 -26.09
N SER A 123 -77.14 32.39 -26.06
CA SER A 123 -76.72 31.46 -27.09
C SER A 123 -77.89 31.07 -28.00
N PRO A 124 -77.71 31.08 -29.34
CA PRO A 124 -78.66 30.48 -30.26
C PRO A 124 -78.68 28.95 -30.14
N GLU A 125 -77.71 28.35 -29.45
CA GLU A 125 -77.55 26.90 -29.27
C GLU A 125 -77.73 26.50 -27.79
N ILE A 126 -78.42 25.39 -27.55
CA ILE A 126 -78.49 24.71 -26.25
C ILE A 126 -77.40 23.64 -26.24
N LEU A 127 -76.38 23.82 -25.40
CA LEU A 127 -75.34 22.81 -25.17
C LEU A 127 -75.85 21.81 -24.12
N ASN A 128 -75.70 20.52 -24.40
CA ASN A 128 -75.85 19.50 -23.37
C ASN A 128 -74.64 19.58 -22.42
N GLU A 129 -74.88 19.59 -21.11
CA GLU A 129 -73.80 19.67 -20.10
C GLU A 129 -72.93 18.41 -20.09
N GLU A 130 -73.51 17.26 -20.46
CA GLU A 130 -72.83 15.97 -20.53
C GLU A 130 -71.96 15.83 -21.79
N LYS A 131 -70.70 15.45 -21.61
CA LYS A 131 -69.79 15.07 -22.70
C LYS A 131 -70.10 13.65 -23.16
N VAL A 132 -70.28 13.49 -24.45
CA VAL A 132 -70.56 12.22 -25.12
C VAL A 132 -69.30 11.72 -25.80
N GLN A 133 -69.01 10.42 -25.65
CA GLN A 133 -67.90 9.77 -26.34
C GLN A 133 -68.32 9.34 -27.75
N GLY A 134 -67.43 9.56 -28.72
CA GLY A 134 -67.62 9.12 -30.08
C GLY A 134 -66.32 8.96 -30.86
N THR A 135 -66.43 8.68 -32.15
CA THR A 135 -65.29 8.43 -33.04
C THR A 135 -65.36 9.35 -34.27
N ILE A 136 -64.25 9.93 -34.71
CA ILE A 136 -64.20 10.76 -35.91
C ILE A 136 -64.32 9.90 -37.17
N VAL A 137 -65.28 10.19 -38.03
CA VAL A 137 -65.49 9.48 -39.30
C VAL A 137 -65.07 10.33 -40.51
N GLN A 138 -65.03 11.64 -40.34
CA GLN A 138 -64.61 12.58 -41.37
C GLN A 138 -63.95 13.79 -40.72
N GLU A 139 -62.75 14.15 -41.18
CA GLU A 139 -62.01 15.32 -40.70
C GLU A 139 -62.59 16.65 -41.24
N ALA A 140 -62.63 17.67 -40.40
CA ALA A 140 -62.97 19.04 -40.80
C ALA A 140 -61.83 19.66 -41.63
N LYS A 141 -62.16 20.35 -42.72
CA LYS A 141 -61.19 20.92 -43.67
C LYS A 141 -61.39 22.42 -43.85
N VAL A 142 -60.29 23.18 -43.94
CA VAL A 142 -60.32 24.60 -44.31
C VAL A 142 -60.73 24.73 -45.78
N VAL A 143 -61.96 25.19 -46.04
CA VAL A 143 -62.43 25.43 -47.42
C VAL A 143 -61.84 26.76 -47.92
N LYS A 144 -60.89 26.70 -48.86
CA LYS A 144 -60.46 27.88 -49.63
C LYS A 144 -61.36 28.04 -50.85
N GLN A 145 -62.23 29.05 -50.87
CA GLN A 145 -63.03 29.36 -52.06
C GLN A 145 -62.14 29.82 -53.22
N LYS A 146 -62.18 29.10 -54.34
CA LYS A 146 -61.71 29.59 -55.65
C LYS A 146 -62.79 29.30 -56.70
N ASN A 147 -63.34 30.39 -57.25
CA ASN A 147 -64.09 30.56 -58.48
C ASN A 147 -64.92 29.37 -59.02
N GLY A 148 -66.22 29.43 -58.75
CA GLY A 148 -67.23 29.52 -59.82
C GLY A 148 -67.31 28.37 -60.82
N THR A 149 -67.55 27.14 -60.36
CA THR A 149 -68.40 26.15 -61.04
C THR A 149 -68.83 25.09 -60.01
N LEU A 150 -70.11 24.73 -60.01
CA LEU A 150 -70.82 23.90 -59.01
C LEU A 150 -70.01 22.69 -58.46
N PRO A 151 -69.98 22.52 -57.12
CA PRO A 151 -69.87 21.17 -56.55
C PRO A 151 -70.87 20.91 -55.42
N GLY A 152 -71.38 19.68 -55.38
CA GLY A 152 -72.31 19.20 -54.34
C GLY A 152 -71.67 19.10 -52.95
N VAL A 153 -72.57 19.16 -51.95
CA VAL A 153 -72.46 18.81 -50.52
C VAL A 153 -71.06 18.36 -50.04
N GLN A 154 -70.12 19.30 -49.97
CA GLN A 154 -69.00 19.23 -49.03
C GLN A 154 -68.91 20.60 -48.35
N ASP A 155 -69.86 20.84 -47.46
CA ASP A 155 -69.66 21.75 -46.34
C ASP A 155 -68.38 21.26 -45.65
N GLY A 156 -67.35 22.09 -45.49
CA GLY A 156 -66.01 21.69 -44.98
C GLY A 156 -65.97 21.16 -43.54
N LEU A 157 -67.13 20.77 -43.02
CA LEU A 157 -67.38 20.23 -41.70
C LEU A 157 -66.93 18.77 -41.62
N GLY A 158 -66.31 18.43 -40.50
CA GLY A 158 -66.03 17.05 -40.11
C GLY A 158 -67.30 16.35 -39.59
N ARG A 159 -67.21 15.04 -39.37
CA ARG A 159 -68.28 14.22 -38.78
C ARG A 159 -67.73 13.35 -37.65
N VAL A 160 -68.43 13.38 -36.51
CA VAL A 160 -68.22 12.48 -35.39
C VAL A 160 -69.42 11.55 -35.23
N THR A 161 -69.18 10.31 -34.81
CA THR A 161 -70.23 9.34 -34.47
C THR A 161 -70.30 9.07 -32.99
N TYR A 162 -71.50 8.97 -32.44
CA TYR A 162 -71.70 8.42 -31.09
C TYR A 162 -72.83 7.40 -31.08
N VAL A 163 -72.81 6.51 -30.09
CA VAL A 163 -73.85 5.50 -29.90
C VAL A 163 -74.76 5.93 -28.75
N HIS A 164 -76.07 5.97 -29.00
CA HIS A 164 -77.07 6.22 -27.97
C HIS A 164 -78.19 5.20 -28.13
N ASN A 165 -78.52 4.48 -27.05
CA ASN A 165 -79.52 3.40 -27.05
C ASN A 165 -79.31 2.31 -28.13
N GLY A 166 -78.06 2.04 -28.51
CA GLY A 166 -77.72 1.04 -29.53
C GLY A 166 -77.80 1.53 -30.98
N GLU A 167 -78.18 2.79 -31.20
CA GLU A 167 -78.20 3.43 -32.51
C GLU A 167 -76.99 4.35 -32.68
N CYS A 168 -76.42 4.38 -33.90
CA CYS A 168 -75.25 5.20 -34.22
C CYS A 168 -75.69 6.49 -34.91
N PHE A 169 -75.36 7.62 -34.30
CA PHE A 169 -75.71 8.95 -34.77
C PHE A 169 -74.49 9.68 -35.30
N PHE A 170 -74.66 10.48 -36.36
CA PHE A 170 -73.60 11.28 -36.98
C PHE A 170 -73.84 12.76 -36.72
N LEU A 171 -72.87 13.45 -36.13
CA LEU A 171 -72.93 14.88 -35.85
C LEU A 171 -71.86 15.63 -36.65
N PRO A 172 -72.21 16.73 -37.32
CA PRO A 172 -71.24 17.61 -37.95
C PRO A 172 -70.46 18.43 -36.91
N TYR A 173 -69.18 18.72 -37.18
CA TYR A 173 -68.35 19.64 -36.40
C TYR A 173 -67.43 20.48 -37.31
N GLY A 174 -67.21 21.75 -36.97
CA GLY A 174 -66.26 22.65 -37.63
C GLY A 174 -64.86 22.60 -37.02
N LEU A 175 -63.89 23.29 -37.63
CA LEU A 175 -62.53 23.41 -37.05
C LEU A 175 -62.54 24.26 -35.77
N GLU A 176 -63.46 25.21 -35.68
CA GLU A 176 -63.75 26.04 -34.52
C GLU A 176 -64.34 25.26 -33.35
N ASP A 177 -64.89 24.07 -33.60
CA ASP A 177 -65.51 23.22 -32.59
C ASP A 177 -64.50 22.31 -31.88
N VAL A 178 -63.24 22.30 -32.35
CA VAL A 178 -62.13 21.54 -31.75
C VAL A 178 -61.48 22.39 -30.65
N VAL A 179 -61.35 21.82 -29.46
CA VAL A 179 -60.69 22.48 -28.33
C VAL A 179 -59.18 22.57 -28.62
N HIS A 180 -58.60 23.78 -28.57
CA HIS A 180 -57.21 24.05 -28.93
C HIS A 180 -56.15 23.51 -27.94
N SER A 181 -56.54 22.58 -27.05
CA SER A 181 -55.64 22.00 -26.05
C SER A 181 -54.70 20.95 -26.63
N SER A 182 -55.03 20.35 -27.78
CA SER A 182 -54.17 19.38 -28.47
C SER A 182 -53.43 20.03 -29.64
N THR A 183 -52.13 19.74 -29.77
CA THR A 183 -51.24 20.31 -30.80
C THR A 183 -51.60 19.91 -32.24
N THR A 184 -52.57 19.01 -32.43
CA THR A 184 -53.04 18.54 -33.75
C THR A 184 -54.55 18.28 -33.74
N PRO A 185 -55.29 18.64 -34.81
CA PRO A 185 -56.72 18.33 -34.93
C PRO A 185 -56.97 16.81 -35.00
N PRO A 186 -58.09 16.32 -34.43
CA PRO A 186 -58.37 14.89 -34.34
C PRO A 186 -58.56 14.26 -35.72
N LYS A 187 -57.99 13.07 -35.91
CA LYS A 187 -57.96 12.35 -37.20
C LYS A 187 -59.07 11.31 -37.32
N THR A 188 -59.34 10.91 -38.55
CA THR A 188 -60.31 9.85 -38.87
C THR A 188 -59.95 8.55 -38.12
N GLY A 189 -60.89 8.04 -37.31
CA GLY A 189 -60.75 6.83 -36.50
C GLY A 189 -60.34 7.07 -35.04
N GLU A 190 -60.09 8.31 -34.62
CA GLU A 190 -59.79 8.64 -33.22
C GLU A 190 -61.06 8.75 -32.38
N ASP A 191 -60.98 8.27 -31.15
CA ASP A 191 -62.02 8.47 -30.15
C ASP A 191 -61.91 9.87 -29.54
N VAL A 192 -63.04 10.52 -29.39
CA VAL A 192 -63.18 11.91 -28.95
C VAL A 192 -64.30 12.05 -27.93
N LEU A 193 -64.19 13.02 -27.04
CA LEU A 193 -65.28 13.52 -26.21
C LEU A 193 -65.79 14.82 -26.81
N PHE A 194 -67.10 15.00 -26.88
CA PHE A 194 -67.71 16.22 -27.38
C PHE A 194 -69.06 16.48 -26.71
N GLN A 195 -69.54 17.72 -26.76
CA GLN A 195 -70.87 18.09 -26.29
C GLN A 195 -71.83 18.22 -27.47
N ILE A 196 -73.07 17.74 -27.30
CA ILE A 196 -74.11 17.89 -28.30
C ILE A 196 -74.74 19.26 -28.13
N ALA A 197 -74.67 20.10 -29.17
CA ALA A 197 -75.32 21.39 -29.21
C ALA A 197 -76.52 21.36 -30.17
N THR A 198 -77.70 21.80 -29.70
CA THR A 198 -78.94 21.92 -30.49
C THR A 198 -79.23 23.39 -30.77
N ASP A 199 -79.34 23.77 -32.04
CA ASP A 199 -79.73 25.13 -32.43
C ASP A 199 -81.22 25.37 -32.12
N LYS A 200 -81.53 26.44 -31.39
CA LYS A 200 -82.90 26.81 -30.98
C LYS A 200 -83.79 27.22 -32.15
N ARG A 201 -83.20 27.67 -33.27
CA ARG A 201 -83.96 28.24 -34.41
C ARG A 201 -84.48 27.16 -35.35
N ASP A 202 -83.65 26.16 -35.65
CA ASP A 202 -83.96 25.13 -36.63
C ASP A 202 -83.91 23.70 -36.08
N GLY A 203 -83.55 23.53 -34.81
CA GLY A 203 -83.46 22.24 -34.14
C GLY A 203 -82.29 21.37 -34.61
N LYS A 204 -81.35 21.89 -35.43
CA LYS A 204 -80.20 21.11 -35.88
C LYS A 204 -79.24 20.84 -34.74
N ILE A 205 -78.73 19.61 -34.72
CA ILE A 205 -77.74 19.14 -33.75
C ILE A 205 -76.33 19.12 -34.36
N ARG A 206 -75.34 19.55 -33.58
CA ARG A 206 -73.92 19.58 -33.95
C ARG A 206 -73.03 19.20 -32.76
N ALA A 207 -71.80 18.79 -33.02
CA ALA A 207 -70.82 18.51 -31.97
C ALA A 207 -69.96 19.76 -31.69
N ARG A 208 -69.88 20.17 -30.43
CA ARG A 208 -69.06 21.28 -29.92
C ARG A 208 -68.05 20.75 -28.91
N ASN A 209 -66.96 21.49 -28.68
CA ASN A 209 -65.92 21.14 -27.71
C ASN A 209 -65.36 19.72 -27.94
N VAL A 210 -65.00 19.42 -29.20
CA VAL A 210 -64.41 18.14 -29.59
C VAL A 210 -62.99 18.07 -29.03
N GLU A 211 -62.78 17.13 -28.11
CA GLU A 211 -61.52 16.84 -27.43
C GLU A 211 -61.06 15.43 -27.79
N SER A 212 -59.80 15.25 -28.18
CA SER A 212 -59.22 13.93 -28.38
C SER A 212 -59.14 13.19 -27.04
N LEU A 213 -59.64 11.96 -27.00
CA LEU A 213 -59.31 11.04 -25.91
C LEU A 213 -57.89 10.54 -26.17
N ASP A 214 -56.90 11.16 -25.50
CA ASP A 214 -55.59 10.53 -25.33
C ASP A 214 -55.84 9.21 -24.61
N SER A 215 -55.89 8.12 -25.38
CA SER A 215 -55.76 6.79 -24.81
C SER A 215 -54.43 6.82 -24.06
N PRO A 216 -54.36 6.46 -22.76
CA PRO A 216 -53.08 6.20 -22.15
C PRO A 216 -52.52 4.97 -22.89
N SER A 217 -51.76 5.21 -23.96
CA SER A 217 -50.94 4.20 -24.59
C SER A 217 -50.11 3.63 -23.46
N GLN A 218 -50.31 2.35 -23.13
CA GLN A 218 -49.54 1.70 -22.09
C GLN A 218 -48.07 1.89 -22.44
N ARG A 219 -47.40 2.76 -21.68
CA ARG A 219 -45.98 3.08 -21.89
C ARG A 219 -45.19 2.00 -21.18
N PHE A 220 -44.37 1.31 -21.95
CA PHE A 220 -43.43 0.32 -21.47
C PHE A 220 -42.08 0.99 -21.31
N ALA A 221 -41.28 0.46 -20.39
CA ALA A 221 -39.90 0.88 -20.23
C ALA A 221 -38.96 -0.24 -20.69
N GLY A 222 -37.73 0.12 -21.02
CA GLY A 222 -36.72 -0.83 -21.45
C GLY A 222 -35.36 -0.16 -21.63
N VAL A 223 -34.36 -0.94 -22.01
CA VAL A 223 -33.00 -0.47 -22.23
C VAL A 223 -32.56 -0.77 -23.64
N VAL A 224 -31.90 0.19 -24.31
CA VAL A 224 -31.39 -0.02 -25.66
C VAL A 224 -30.23 -1.02 -25.64
N CYS A 225 -30.47 -2.25 -26.11
CA CYS A 225 -29.50 -3.34 -26.09
C CYS A 225 -28.69 -3.47 -27.40
N SER A 226 -29.23 -2.98 -28.52
CA SER A 226 -28.56 -3.03 -29.82
C SER A 226 -28.95 -1.86 -30.71
N MET A 227 -27.96 -1.29 -31.39
CA MET A 227 -28.09 -0.19 -32.35
C MET A 227 -27.42 -0.61 -33.67
N LYS A 228 -28.08 -0.35 -34.80
CA LYS A 228 -27.57 -0.61 -36.16
C LYS A 228 -27.59 0.69 -36.96
N ASP A 229 -27.71 0.64 -38.28
CA ASP A 229 -27.60 1.86 -39.09
C ASP A 229 -28.89 2.70 -39.10
N THR A 230 -30.06 2.06 -39.08
CA THR A 230 -31.38 2.74 -39.18
C THR A 230 -32.43 2.28 -38.17
N PHE A 231 -32.07 1.30 -37.34
CA PHE A 231 -32.98 0.66 -36.39
C PHE A 231 -32.20 0.12 -35.19
N GLY A 232 -32.91 -0.22 -34.13
CA GLY A 232 -32.34 -0.83 -32.94
C GLY A 232 -33.29 -1.82 -32.29
N PHE A 233 -32.82 -2.37 -31.16
CA PHE A 233 -33.60 -3.24 -30.29
C PHE A 233 -33.56 -2.71 -28.86
N ILE A 234 -34.72 -2.74 -28.21
CA ILE A 234 -34.90 -2.39 -26.80
C ILE A 234 -35.21 -3.67 -26.04
N GLU A 235 -34.44 -3.97 -25.00
CA GLU A 235 -34.79 -5.02 -24.05
C GLU A 235 -35.93 -4.54 -23.16
N ARG A 236 -37.06 -5.24 -23.19
CA ARG A 236 -38.27 -4.84 -22.49
C ARG A 236 -38.17 -5.09 -20.98
N ALA A 237 -38.63 -4.14 -20.17
CA ALA A 237 -38.66 -4.27 -18.71
C ALA A 237 -39.82 -5.14 -18.20
N ASP A 238 -40.87 -5.33 -19.00
CA ASP A 238 -42.06 -6.09 -18.61
C ASP A 238 -41.97 -7.59 -18.96
N ILE A 239 -41.22 -7.94 -20.00
CA ILE A 239 -41.04 -9.32 -20.48
C ILE A 239 -39.62 -9.56 -20.97
N VAL A 240 -39.11 -10.79 -20.84
CA VAL A 240 -37.77 -11.19 -21.31
C VAL A 240 -37.75 -11.35 -22.83
N LYS A 241 -37.93 -10.23 -23.56
CA LYS A 241 -37.87 -10.14 -25.02
C LYS A 241 -37.34 -8.78 -25.44
N GLU A 242 -36.68 -8.78 -26.58
CA GLU A 242 -36.31 -7.56 -27.28
C GLU A 242 -37.46 -7.11 -28.19
N ILE A 243 -37.65 -5.80 -28.30
CA ILE A 243 -38.58 -5.19 -29.24
C ILE A 243 -37.83 -4.34 -30.26
N PHE A 244 -38.20 -4.46 -31.52
CA PHE A 244 -37.62 -3.73 -32.63
C PHE A 244 -38.13 -2.28 -32.64
N PHE A 245 -37.26 -1.32 -32.96
CA PHE A 245 -37.67 0.04 -33.29
C PHE A 245 -36.90 0.62 -34.46
N HIS A 246 -37.52 1.57 -35.16
CA HIS A 246 -36.87 2.37 -36.20
C HIS A 246 -36.46 3.73 -35.62
N TYR A 247 -35.36 4.30 -36.10
CA TYR A 247 -34.83 5.57 -35.57
C TYR A 247 -35.79 6.76 -35.69
N SER A 248 -36.71 6.71 -36.64
CA SER A 248 -37.77 7.71 -36.79
C SER A 248 -38.81 7.71 -35.66
N GLU A 249 -38.86 6.66 -34.83
CA GLU A 249 -39.80 6.54 -33.72
C GLU A 249 -39.27 7.21 -32.44
N PHE A 250 -38.01 7.67 -32.41
CA PHE A 250 -37.40 8.37 -31.28
C PHE A 250 -37.79 9.86 -31.25
N LYS A 251 -38.32 10.33 -30.12
CA LYS A 251 -38.75 11.71 -29.86
C LYS A 251 -37.58 12.63 -29.46
N GLY A 252 -36.46 12.56 -30.19
CA GLY A 252 -35.25 13.32 -29.95
C GLY A 252 -34.25 13.20 -31.10
N ASP A 253 -33.03 13.71 -30.92
CA ASP A 253 -31.95 13.46 -31.88
C ASP A 253 -31.40 12.04 -31.67
N ILE A 254 -31.46 11.21 -32.71
CA ILE A 254 -30.98 9.82 -32.63
C ILE A 254 -29.50 9.71 -32.26
N SER A 255 -28.70 10.74 -32.52
CA SER A 255 -27.28 10.77 -32.14
C SER A 255 -27.05 10.83 -30.62
N GLU A 256 -28.07 11.24 -29.86
CA GLU A 256 -28.02 11.28 -28.40
C GLU A 256 -28.38 9.94 -27.75
N LEU A 257 -28.99 9.01 -28.51
CA LEU A 257 -29.39 7.69 -28.02
C LEU A 257 -28.21 6.71 -28.15
N ILE A 258 -27.73 6.20 -27.02
CA ILE A 258 -26.60 5.27 -26.95
C ILE A 258 -27.03 3.91 -26.38
N LEU A 259 -26.17 2.89 -26.57
CA LEU A 259 -26.36 1.58 -25.97
C LEU A 259 -26.37 1.70 -24.44
N GLY A 260 -27.36 1.08 -23.80
CA GLY A 260 -27.56 1.15 -22.36
C GLY A 260 -28.48 2.28 -21.88
N ASP A 261 -29.00 3.13 -22.77
CA ASP A 261 -29.96 4.16 -22.37
C ASP A 261 -31.31 3.55 -21.98
N ASP A 262 -31.85 4.04 -20.87
CA ASP A 262 -33.21 3.77 -20.43
C ASP A 262 -34.20 4.54 -21.31
N VAL A 263 -35.25 3.87 -21.78
CA VAL A 263 -36.25 4.46 -22.67
C VAL A 263 -37.68 4.08 -22.29
N ALA A 264 -38.61 5.00 -22.51
CA ALA A 264 -40.05 4.76 -22.48
C ALA A 264 -40.60 4.70 -23.90
N PHE A 265 -41.46 3.74 -24.20
CA PHE A 265 -42.02 3.53 -25.54
C PHE A 265 -43.44 2.97 -25.48
N GLY A 266 -44.22 3.20 -26.54
CA GLY A 266 -45.46 2.48 -26.81
C GLY A 266 -45.20 1.22 -27.63
N VAL A 267 -46.07 0.21 -27.51
CA VAL A 267 -46.00 -1.01 -28.33
C VAL A 267 -47.12 -0.98 -29.36
N GLN A 268 -46.76 -1.14 -30.64
CA GLN A 268 -47.71 -1.23 -31.75
C GLN A 268 -47.48 -2.50 -32.57
N ILE A 269 -48.54 -3.14 -33.05
CA ILE A 269 -48.42 -4.31 -33.94
C ILE A 269 -48.36 -3.82 -35.40
N ARG A 270 -47.22 -4.04 -36.07
CA ARG A 270 -47.04 -3.81 -37.50
C ARG A 270 -46.66 -5.13 -38.18
N ASN A 271 -47.39 -5.54 -39.22
CA ASN A 271 -47.16 -6.81 -39.95
C ASN A 271 -47.08 -8.05 -39.03
N ASN A 272 -48.00 -8.19 -38.08
CA ASN A 272 -48.01 -9.26 -37.06
C ASN A 272 -46.76 -9.32 -36.17
N LYS A 273 -45.99 -8.23 -36.06
CA LYS A 273 -44.86 -8.11 -35.13
C LYS A 273 -45.05 -6.89 -34.23
N GLU A 274 -44.70 -7.04 -32.97
CA GLU A 274 -44.63 -5.93 -32.02
C GLU A 274 -43.41 -5.05 -32.35
N VAL A 275 -43.65 -3.75 -32.49
CA VAL A 275 -42.62 -2.73 -32.69
C VAL A 275 -42.79 -1.62 -31.66
N ALA A 276 -41.69 -1.06 -31.20
CA ALA A 276 -41.70 0.08 -30.30
C ALA A 276 -41.89 1.38 -31.11
N VAL A 277 -42.79 2.21 -30.63
CA VAL A 277 -43.16 3.52 -31.20
C VAL A 277 -43.09 4.58 -30.11
N GLU A 278 -42.99 5.85 -30.49
CA GLU A 278 -42.99 6.98 -29.54
C GLU A 278 -41.95 6.85 -28.42
N ILE A 279 -40.71 6.59 -28.81
CA ILE A 279 -39.61 6.29 -27.90
C ILE A 279 -39.06 7.58 -27.33
N GLU A 280 -38.87 7.63 -26.02
CA GLU A 280 -38.35 8.79 -25.31
C GLU A 280 -37.28 8.33 -24.31
N ARG A 281 -36.20 9.08 -24.19
CA ARG A 281 -35.11 8.78 -23.26
C ARG A 281 -35.56 9.07 -21.82
N LEU A 282 -35.29 8.13 -20.92
CA LEU A 282 -35.51 8.26 -19.49
C LEU A 282 -34.18 8.58 -18.79
N PRO A 283 -34.22 9.12 -17.55
CA PRO A 283 -33.02 9.23 -16.72
C PRO A 283 -32.37 7.85 -16.51
N GLU A 284 -31.04 7.80 -16.54
CA GLU A 284 -30.28 6.57 -16.29
C GLU A 284 -30.61 5.96 -14.91
N GLY A 285 -30.85 4.66 -14.88
CA GLY A 285 -31.19 3.90 -13.66
C GLY A 285 -32.68 3.85 -13.34
N THR A 286 -33.54 4.33 -14.24
CA THR A 286 -34.99 4.18 -14.14
C THR A 286 -35.42 2.74 -14.40
N VAL A 287 -34.76 2.04 -15.33
CA VAL A 287 -35.09 0.66 -15.70
C VAL A 287 -34.21 -0.32 -14.95
N ILE A 288 -34.82 -1.13 -14.08
CA ILE A 288 -34.14 -2.17 -13.32
C ILE A 288 -34.73 -3.52 -13.71
N PHE A 289 -33.94 -4.35 -14.40
CA PHE A 289 -34.36 -5.71 -14.80
C PHE A 289 -34.26 -6.72 -13.66
N GLU A 290 -33.31 -6.52 -12.75
CA GLU A 290 -32.94 -7.51 -11.75
C GLU A 290 -32.82 -6.88 -10.36
N ASP A 291 -33.31 -7.61 -9.36
CA ASP A 291 -33.08 -7.30 -7.95
C ASP A 291 -31.86 -8.07 -7.45
N ILE A 292 -30.80 -7.33 -7.11
CA ILE A 292 -29.58 -7.90 -6.51
C ILE A 292 -29.78 -7.99 -5.00
N ALA A 293 -29.70 -9.20 -4.46
CA ALA A 293 -29.73 -9.42 -3.02
C ALA A 293 -28.55 -8.71 -2.34
N VAL A 294 -28.81 -8.03 -1.22
CA VAL A 294 -27.79 -7.33 -0.43
C VAL A 294 -26.80 -8.32 0.21
N GLU A 295 -27.30 -9.49 0.58
CA GLU A 295 -26.52 -10.53 1.24
C GLU A 295 -25.55 -11.21 0.26
N MET A 296 -24.28 -11.33 0.66
CA MET A 296 -23.29 -12.11 -0.08
C MET A 296 -23.37 -13.58 0.35
N VAL A 297 -23.39 -14.45 -0.65
CA VAL A 297 -23.50 -15.90 -0.48
C VAL A 297 -22.17 -16.53 -0.87
N LYS A 298 -21.73 -17.51 -0.08
CA LYS A 298 -20.56 -18.33 -0.38
C LYS A 298 -20.99 -19.63 -1.08
N GLY A 299 -20.26 -20.02 -2.11
CA GLY A 299 -20.49 -21.28 -2.83
C GLY A 299 -19.24 -21.80 -3.50
N LYS A 300 -19.34 -22.96 -4.16
CA LYS A 300 -18.27 -23.59 -4.91
C LYS A 300 -18.57 -23.65 -6.41
N ILE A 301 -17.58 -23.39 -7.25
CA ILE A 301 -17.71 -23.49 -8.70
C ILE A 301 -17.88 -24.97 -9.08
N LEU A 302 -19.06 -25.36 -9.55
CA LEU A 302 -19.35 -26.71 -10.02
C LEU A 302 -18.94 -26.87 -11.49
N LYS A 303 -19.22 -25.86 -12.31
CA LYS A 303 -18.94 -25.86 -13.74
C LYS A 303 -18.45 -24.49 -14.18
N MET A 304 -17.28 -24.46 -14.82
CA MET A 304 -16.68 -23.25 -15.37
C MET A 304 -17.32 -22.82 -16.69
N LEU A 305 -17.21 -21.52 -17.02
CA LEU A 305 -17.44 -21.04 -18.39
C LEU A 305 -16.25 -21.47 -19.26
N LYS A 306 -16.53 -22.17 -20.36
CA LYS A 306 -15.55 -22.35 -21.43
C LYS A 306 -15.65 -21.14 -22.33
N SER A 307 -14.55 -20.44 -22.58
CA SER A 307 -14.52 -19.33 -23.54
C SER A 307 -14.97 -19.86 -24.91
N SER A 308 -16.23 -19.60 -25.24
CA SER A 308 -16.96 -20.19 -26.37
C SER A 308 -17.50 -19.01 -27.19
N ASN A 309 -16.81 -18.73 -28.29
CA ASN A 309 -17.35 -17.83 -29.30
C ASN A 309 -18.58 -18.50 -29.93
N ARG A 310 -19.76 -17.90 -29.70
CA ARG A 310 -21.03 -18.00 -30.47
C ARG A 310 -22.12 -18.93 -29.91
N ARG A 311 -22.98 -18.39 -29.03
CA ARG A 311 -24.48 -18.42 -29.09
C ARG A 311 -25.10 -17.74 -27.85
N PRO A 312 -26.17 -16.92 -27.97
CA PRO A 312 -26.85 -16.29 -26.82
C PRO A 312 -27.42 -17.27 -25.78
N SER A 313 -27.77 -18.50 -26.20
CA SER A 313 -28.31 -19.51 -25.27
C SER A 313 -27.27 -20.12 -24.33
N GLU A 314 -25.97 -19.84 -24.52
CA GLU A 314 -24.89 -20.26 -23.62
C GLU A 314 -24.47 -19.16 -22.63
N ALA A 315 -25.18 -18.02 -22.59
CA ALA A 315 -24.84 -16.86 -21.77
C ALA A 315 -24.72 -17.16 -20.27
N LEU A 316 -25.32 -18.25 -19.78
CA LEU A 316 -25.27 -18.72 -18.39
C LEU A 316 -24.78 -20.18 -18.28
N ALA A 317 -23.66 -20.48 -18.95
CA ALA A 317 -23.07 -21.82 -18.98
C ALA A 317 -22.41 -22.26 -17.66
N GLY A 318 -22.05 -21.31 -16.79
CA GLY A 318 -21.46 -21.56 -15.48
C GLY A 318 -22.48 -22.08 -14.46
N ARG A 319 -22.00 -22.84 -13.47
CA ARG A 319 -22.79 -23.30 -12.31
C ARG A 319 -22.00 -23.13 -11.02
N ILE A 320 -22.60 -22.48 -10.03
CA ILE A 320 -22.11 -22.43 -8.64
C ILE A 320 -23.05 -23.27 -7.78
N MET A 321 -22.49 -24.07 -6.87
CA MET A 321 -23.23 -24.81 -5.86
C MET A 321 -23.07 -24.11 -4.52
N TYR A 322 -24.16 -23.77 -3.86
CA TYR A 322 -24.14 -23.09 -2.57
C TYR A 322 -25.11 -23.74 -1.58
N GLU A 323 -24.84 -23.56 -0.30
CA GLU A 323 -25.65 -24.12 0.78
C GLU A 323 -26.73 -23.14 1.21
N THR A 324 -27.96 -23.64 1.32
CA THR A 324 -29.10 -22.92 1.89
C THR A 324 -29.62 -23.67 3.10
N PRO A 325 -30.45 -23.03 3.95
CA PRO A 325 -31.13 -23.73 5.05
C PRO A 325 -31.98 -24.93 4.60
N LYS A 326 -32.29 -25.03 3.30
CA LYS A 326 -33.09 -26.12 2.69
C LYS A 326 -32.23 -27.18 1.99
N GLY A 327 -30.91 -27.04 2.00
CA GLY A 327 -29.95 -27.93 1.33
C GLY A 327 -29.11 -27.22 0.27
N LEU A 328 -28.35 -28.00 -0.50
CA LEU A 328 -27.48 -27.51 -1.58
C LEU A 328 -28.30 -27.17 -2.82
N ILE A 329 -28.07 -25.98 -3.38
CA ILE A 329 -28.74 -25.48 -4.59
C ILE A 329 -27.68 -25.09 -5.62
N GLU A 330 -27.97 -25.33 -6.90
CA GLU A 330 -27.17 -24.87 -8.03
C GLU A 330 -27.74 -23.56 -8.59
N ILE A 331 -26.86 -22.59 -8.83
CA ILE A 331 -27.21 -21.30 -9.41
C ILE A 331 -26.38 -21.04 -10.70
N PRO A 332 -27.03 -20.62 -11.80
CA PRO A 332 -26.34 -20.32 -13.04
C PRO A 332 -25.56 -19.00 -12.97
N PHE A 333 -24.48 -18.88 -13.75
CA PHE A 333 -23.78 -17.61 -13.95
C PHE A 333 -23.16 -17.52 -15.36
N GLY A 334 -22.96 -16.28 -15.80
CA GLY A 334 -22.40 -15.90 -17.09
C GLY A 334 -21.01 -15.29 -17.00
N GLU A 335 -20.49 -14.86 -18.15
CA GLU A 335 -19.15 -14.25 -18.27
C GLU A 335 -19.12 -12.85 -17.64
N LYS A 336 -20.21 -12.09 -17.80
CA LYS A 336 -20.38 -10.73 -17.25
C LYS A 336 -20.65 -10.70 -15.75
N ASP A 337 -20.76 -11.87 -15.12
CA ASP A 337 -21.20 -12.00 -13.73
C ASP A 337 -20.03 -12.07 -12.76
N GLN A 338 -18.82 -12.21 -13.28
CA GLN A 338 -17.59 -12.14 -12.50
C GLN A 338 -17.22 -10.68 -12.28
N ARG A 339 -16.92 -10.33 -11.02
CA ARG A 339 -16.53 -8.96 -10.66
C ARG A 339 -15.24 -8.55 -11.37
N GLY A 340 -14.37 -9.52 -11.68
CA GLY A 340 -13.11 -9.37 -12.41
C GLY A 340 -12.86 -10.53 -13.38
N GLU A 341 -11.81 -10.40 -14.19
CA GLU A 341 -11.38 -11.42 -15.16
C GLU A 341 -10.35 -12.39 -14.55
N CYS A 342 -10.43 -12.64 -13.23
CA CYS A 342 -9.52 -13.57 -12.57
C CYS A 342 -9.88 -15.02 -12.92
N THR A 343 -8.87 -15.88 -13.08
CA THR A 343 -9.12 -17.27 -13.50
C THR A 343 -9.83 -18.09 -12.40
N LEU A 344 -11.10 -18.43 -12.63
CA LEU A 344 -11.91 -19.36 -11.80
C LEU A 344 -11.81 -20.81 -12.32
N LEU A 345 -11.57 -21.76 -11.41
CA LEU A 345 -11.50 -23.21 -11.69
C LEU A 345 -12.61 -23.96 -10.95
N GLN A 346 -12.84 -25.20 -11.38
CA GLN A 346 -13.79 -26.10 -10.73
C GLN A 346 -13.33 -26.42 -9.29
N GLY A 347 -14.25 -26.29 -8.34
CA GLY A 347 -13.98 -26.50 -6.91
C GLY A 347 -13.60 -25.22 -6.15
N ASP A 348 -13.33 -24.11 -6.85
CA ASP A 348 -13.05 -22.82 -6.22
C ASP A 348 -14.20 -22.37 -5.34
N THR A 349 -13.86 -21.81 -4.18
CA THR A 349 -14.83 -21.17 -3.29
C THR A 349 -14.95 -19.71 -3.68
N VAL A 350 -16.16 -19.27 -3.97
CA VAL A 350 -16.47 -17.92 -4.43
C VAL A 350 -17.52 -17.26 -3.54
N GLU A 351 -17.43 -15.95 -3.41
CA GLU A 351 -18.52 -15.12 -2.91
C GLU A 351 -19.27 -14.49 -4.09
N PHE A 352 -20.58 -14.39 -3.99
CA PHE A 352 -21.43 -13.84 -5.05
C PHE A 352 -22.73 -13.28 -4.45
N GLN A 353 -23.44 -12.50 -5.23
CA GLN A 353 -24.80 -12.04 -4.92
C GLN A 353 -25.81 -12.74 -5.82
N ILE A 354 -27.03 -12.93 -5.31
CA ILE A 354 -28.12 -13.51 -6.08
C ILE A 354 -28.87 -12.37 -6.76
N ALA A 355 -28.80 -12.33 -8.09
CA ALA A 355 -29.64 -11.47 -8.91
C ALA A 355 -30.92 -12.23 -9.30
N THR A 356 -32.08 -11.63 -9.04
CA THR A 356 -33.39 -12.18 -9.42
C THR A 356 -34.01 -11.32 -10.51
N ASP A 357 -34.24 -11.86 -11.69
CA ASP A 357 -34.93 -11.13 -12.77
C ASP A 357 -36.39 -10.89 -12.36
N ARG A 358 -36.83 -9.63 -12.46
CA ARG A 358 -38.17 -9.21 -12.04
C ARG A 358 -39.27 -9.81 -12.92
N ARG A 359 -38.96 -10.19 -14.16
CA ARG A 359 -39.88 -10.60 -15.22
C ARG A 359 -40.25 -12.08 -15.12
N ASP A 360 -39.25 -12.96 -15.02
CA ASP A 360 -39.44 -14.42 -15.01
C ASP A 360 -39.11 -15.08 -13.66
N LYS A 361 -38.60 -14.31 -12.70
CA LYS A 361 -38.17 -14.77 -11.36
C LYS A 361 -37.02 -15.76 -11.39
N LEU A 362 -36.28 -15.87 -12.50
CA LEU A 362 -35.07 -16.66 -12.56
C LEU A 362 -33.98 -15.99 -11.74
N GLN A 363 -33.20 -16.83 -11.06
CA GLN A 363 -32.08 -16.41 -10.24
C GLN A 363 -30.76 -16.79 -10.90
N ARG A 364 -29.79 -15.90 -10.81
CA ARG A 364 -28.41 -16.12 -11.24
C ARG A 364 -27.43 -15.52 -10.25
N ALA A 365 -26.21 -16.03 -10.24
CA ALA A 365 -25.14 -15.43 -9.44
C ALA A 365 -24.53 -14.26 -10.22
N THR A 366 -24.25 -13.16 -9.52
CA THR A 366 -23.56 -11.97 -10.03
C THR A 366 -22.53 -11.48 -9.01
N ASN A 367 -21.67 -10.54 -9.39
CA ASN A 367 -20.57 -10.03 -8.56
C ASN A 367 -19.70 -11.16 -7.97
N ILE A 368 -19.40 -12.16 -8.79
CA ILE A 368 -18.66 -13.34 -8.37
C ILE A 368 -17.20 -12.98 -8.15
N ALA A 369 -16.68 -13.26 -6.96
CA ALA A 369 -15.30 -13.03 -6.57
C ALA A 369 -14.70 -14.30 -5.93
N LEU A 370 -13.44 -14.58 -6.26
CA LEU A 370 -12.69 -15.72 -5.72
C LEU A 370 -12.31 -15.46 -4.25
N LEU A 371 -12.63 -16.40 -3.36
CA LEU A 371 -12.24 -16.33 -1.95
C LEU A 371 -10.89 -17.00 -1.70
N GLU A 372 -10.12 -16.43 -0.78
CA GLU A 372 -8.80 -16.93 -0.39
C GLU A 372 -8.84 -18.32 0.27
N GLU A 373 -9.93 -18.63 0.97
CA GLU A 373 -10.20 -19.95 1.59
C GLU A 373 -10.11 -21.10 0.57
N THR A 374 -10.23 -20.80 -0.74
CA THR A 374 -10.00 -21.76 -1.83
C THR A 374 -8.60 -22.38 -1.77
N PHE A 375 -7.59 -21.61 -1.38
CA PHE A 375 -6.19 -22.04 -1.42
C PHE A 375 -5.83 -23.02 -0.29
N ASP A 376 -6.64 -23.09 0.76
CA ASP A 376 -6.41 -24.02 1.88
C ASP A 376 -6.73 -25.47 1.51
N TYR A 377 -7.59 -25.69 0.51
CA TYR A 377 -8.10 -27.03 0.14
C TYR A 377 -7.91 -27.40 -1.34
N SER A 378 -7.63 -26.44 -2.23
CA SER A 378 -7.44 -26.70 -3.67
C SER A 378 -6.19 -27.54 -3.97
N GLY A 379 -5.20 -27.55 -3.07
CA GLY A 379 -3.91 -28.18 -3.32
C GLY A 379 -3.02 -27.38 -4.29
N ASP A 380 -3.41 -26.15 -4.62
CA ASP A 380 -2.63 -25.24 -5.46
C ASP A 380 -1.30 -24.88 -4.79
N ILE A 381 -0.21 -24.93 -5.57
CA ILE A 381 1.09 -24.47 -5.10
C ILE A 381 1.13 -22.95 -5.24
N ARG A 382 0.92 -22.26 -4.13
CA ARG A 382 1.02 -20.80 -4.02
C ARG A 382 2.48 -20.37 -3.92
N GLU A 383 2.97 -19.71 -4.96
CA GLU A 383 4.32 -19.15 -5.01
C GLU A 383 4.31 -17.68 -4.63
N THR A 384 5.49 -17.17 -4.30
CA THR A 384 5.71 -15.80 -3.87
C THR A 384 6.73 -15.11 -4.76
N GLY A 385 6.64 -13.80 -4.89
CA GLY A 385 7.56 -13.07 -5.75
C GLY A 385 7.34 -11.58 -5.71
N ILE A 386 8.18 -10.84 -6.43
CA ILE A 386 8.08 -9.39 -6.54
C ILE A 386 7.85 -8.97 -7.98
N ILE A 387 7.13 -7.87 -8.18
CA ILE A 387 6.95 -7.30 -9.52
C ILE A 387 8.29 -6.80 -10.06
N ALA A 388 8.80 -7.47 -11.10
CA ALA A 388 10.10 -7.21 -11.71
C ALA A 388 10.03 -6.16 -12.81
N ALA A 389 8.95 -6.20 -13.60
CA ALA A 389 8.69 -5.27 -14.68
C ALA A 389 7.17 -5.10 -14.86
N LEU A 390 6.77 -3.87 -15.18
CA LEU A 390 5.39 -3.51 -15.51
C LEU A 390 5.35 -2.85 -16.88
N LYS A 391 4.29 -3.14 -17.63
CA LYS A 391 3.92 -2.52 -18.90
C LYS A 391 2.41 -2.27 -18.89
N ASP A 392 1.88 -1.67 -19.95
CA ASP A 392 0.44 -1.37 -20.04
C ASP A 392 -0.39 -2.65 -20.06
N GLY A 393 -1.11 -2.91 -18.97
CA GLY A 393 -2.02 -4.05 -18.80
C GLY A 393 -1.39 -5.37 -18.36
N TYR A 394 -0.06 -5.45 -18.27
CA TYR A 394 0.63 -6.70 -17.91
C TYR A 394 1.99 -6.48 -17.24
N GLY A 395 2.56 -7.53 -16.66
CA GLY A 395 3.88 -7.48 -16.04
C GLY A 395 4.60 -8.82 -16.00
N PHE A 396 5.76 -8.80 -15.34
CA PHE A 396 6.58 -9.97 -15.07
C PHE A 396 6.94 -10.01 -13.60
N ILE A 397 6.80 -11.19 -12.99
CA ILE A 397 7.16 -11.43 -11.58
C ILE A 397 8.56 -12.01 -11.52
N TYR A 398 9.36 -11.60 -10.55
CA TYR A 398 10.56 -12.31 -10.15
C TYR A 398 10.16 -13.29 -9.03
N CYS A 399 10.02 -14.57 -9.40
CA CYS A 399 9.56 -15.62 -8.50
C CYS A 399 10.64 -15.96 -7.45
N ALA A 400 10.24 -16.16 -6.20
CA ALA A 400 11.14 -16.60 -5.14
C ALA A 400 11.47 -18.09 -5.28
N GLU A 401 10.50 -18.90 -5.68
CA GLU A 401 10.62 -20.35 -5.80
C GLU A 401 11.19 -20.83 -7.14
N ARG A 402 11.29 -19.97 -8.17
CA ARG A 402 11.75 -20.35 -9.52
C ARG A 402 12.70 -19.33 -10.13
N ASP A 403 13.69 -19.80 -10.89
CA ASP A 403 14.59 -18.95 -11.69
C ASP A 403 13.97 -18.57 -13.05
N LEU A 404 12.67 -18.34 -13.06
CA LEU A 404 11.90 -17.90 -14.22
C LEU A 404 11.15 -16.64 -13.86
N ARG A 405 10.69 -15.92 -14.90
CA ARG A 405 9.92 -14.69 -14.74
C ARG A 405 8.50 -14.89 -15.28
N PRO A 406 7.57 -15.40 -14.46
CA PRO A 406 6.18 -15.61 -14.88
C PRO A 406 5.61 -14.31 -15.42
N PHE A 407 4.90 -14.41 -16.53
CA PHE A 407 4.10 -13.31 -17.07
C PHE A 407 2.78 -13.21 -16.29
N PHE A 408 2.25 -12.02 -16.09
CA PHE A 408 0.87 -11.85 -15.60
C PHE A 408 0.15 -10.73 -16.34
N HIS A 409 -1.17 -10.87 -16.44
CA HIS A 409 -2.07 -9.81 -16.89
C HIS A 409 -2.73 -9.14 -15.68
N PHE A 410 -3.14 -7.87 -15.78
CA PHE A 410 -3.77 -7.16 -14.67
C PHE A 410 -5.16 -7.73 -14.31
N SER A 411 -5.79 -8.48 -15.22
CA SER A 411 -7.03 -9.22 -14.94
C SER A 411 -6.89 -10.29 -13.85
N GLU A 412 -5.68 -10.82 -13.65
CA GLU A 412 -5.44 -11.94 -12.74
C GLU A 412 -5.36 -11.52 -11.27
N PHE A 413 -5.43 -10.22 -10.96
CA PHE A 413 -5.50 -9.75 -9.59
C PHE A 413 -6.89 -10.04 -8.99
N MET A 414 -6.88 -10.68 -7.82
CA MET A 414 -8.12 -10.96 -7.07
C MET A 414 -8.77 -9.68 -6.54
N ASP A 415 -7.97 -8.65 -6.25
CA ASP A 415 -8.45 -7.33 -5.86
C ASP A 415 -8.35 -6.35 -7.05
N LEU A 416 -9.50 -5.95 -7.58
CA LEU A 416 -9.60 -5.05 -8.73
C LEU A 416 -9.33 -3.59 -8.37
N THR A 417 -9.34 -3.25 -7.08
CA THR A 417 -8.98 -1.91 -6.61
C THR A 417 -7.47 -1.72 -6.53
N TYR A 418 -6.73 -2.82 -6.58
CA TYR A 418 -5.29 -2.82 -6.46
C TYR A 418 -4.61 -2.39 -7.77
N SER A 419 -3.81 -1.32 -7.67
CA SER A 419 -2.93 -0.88 -8.75
C SER A 419 -1.52 -1.43 -8.55
N PRO A 420 -1.02 -2.36 -9.39
CA PRO A 420 0.31 -2.94 -9.22
C PRO A 420 1.43 -1.94 -9.45
N ARG A 421 2.46 -1.94 -8.57
CA ARG A 421 3.69 -1.13 -8.72
C ARG A 421 4.94 -2.00 -8.69
N LEU A 422 6.03 -1.47 -9.25
CA LEU A 422 7.33 -2.16 -9.20
C LEU A 422 7.72 -2.42 -7.74
N GLN A 423 8.34 -3.58 -7.49
CA GLN A 423 8.73 -4.06 -6.16
C GLN A 423 7.58 -4.44 -5.22
N ASP A 424 6.32 -4.37 -5.66
CA ASP A 424 5.24 -4.91 -4.84
C ASP A 424 5.37 -6.43 -4.74
N GLU A 425 5.04 -6.94 -3.56
CA GLU A 425 5.16 -8.35 -3.20
C GLU A 425 3.84 -9.06 -3.48
N LEU A 426 3.93 -10.24 -4.09
CA LEU A 426 2.78 -10.97 -4.61
C LEU A 426 2.82 -12.43 -4.17
N GLN A 427 1.62 -13.00 -4.04
CA GLN A 427 1.38 -14.44 -3.99
C GLN A 427 0.51 -14.85 -5.18
N PHE A 428 0.85 -15.94 -5.86
CA PHE A 428 0.19 -16.33 -7.10
C PHE A 428 0.30 -17.84 -7.32
N THR A 429 -0.52 -18.35 -8.23
CA THR A 429 -0.39 -19.71 -8.76
C THR A 429 0.29 -19.61 -10.12
N VAL A 430 1.15 -20.57 -10.47
CA VAL A 430 1.82 -20.59 -11.77
C VAL A 430 1.25 -21.70 -12.64
N ASP A 431 0.66 -21.29 -13.74
CA ASP A 431 0.08 -22.16 -14.76
C ASP A 431 0.90 -22.09 -16.06
N GLN A 432 0.69 -23.07 -16.94
CA GLN A 432 1.21 -23.03 -18.31
C GLN A 432 0.19 -22.35 -19.22
N ASP A 433 0.65 -21.40 -20.04
CA ASP A 433 -0.21 -20.74 -21.01
C ASP A 433 -0.81 -21.79 -21.99
N PRO A 434 -2.15 -21.91 -22.09
CA PRO A 434 -2.79 -22.88 -22.99
C PRO A 434 -2.42 -22.67 -24.46
N SER A 435 -2.08 -21.44 -24.84
CA SER A 435 -1.68 -21.07 -26.20
C SER A 435 -0.19 -21.29 -26.46
N GLN A 436 0.64 -21.22 -25.41
CA GLN A 436 2.10 -21.35 -25.49
C GLN A 436 2.63 -22.13 -24.28
N PRO A 437 2.75 -23.47 -24.36
CA PRO A 437 3.13 -24.31 -23.22
C PRO A 437 4.49 -23.98 -22.58
N THR A 438 5.38 -23.35 -23.35
CA THR A 438 6.71 -22.89 -22.87
C THR A 438 6.64 -21.63 -22.02
N ARG A 439 5.50 -20.92 -22.02
CA ARG A 439 5.30 -19.68 -21.29
C ARG A 439 4.55 -19.95 -19.98
N GLN A 440 5.21 -19.66 -18.88
CA GLN A 440 4.59 -19.68 -17.56
C GLN A 440 3.84 -18.39 -17.29
N VAL A 441 2.61 -18.51 -16.80
CA VAL A 441 1.74 -17.40 -16.45
C VAL A 441 1.37 -17.47 -14.98
N ALA A 442 1.41 -16.32 -14.30
CA ALA A 442 0.93 -16.19 -12.95
C ALA A 442 -0.55 -15.81 -12.98
N THR A 443 -1.37 -16.60 -12.30
CA THR A 443 -2.82 -16.46 -12.18
C THR A 443 -3.20 -16.28 -10.71
N ARG A 444 -4.44 -15.83 -10.46
CA ARG A 444 -5.00 -15.74 -9.09
C ARG A 444 -4.11 -14.96 -8.13
N ILE A 445 -3.70 -13.78 -8.57
CA ILE A 445 -2.65 -12.98 -7.95
C ILE A 445 -3.23 -12.20 -6.77
N LYS A 446 -2.56 -12.30 -5.64
CA LYS A 446 -2.83 -11.56 -4.41
C LYS A 446 -1.64 -10.68 -4.06
N HIS A 447 -1.90 -9.43 -3.69
CA HIS A 447 -0.87 -8.55 -3.13
C HIS A 447 -0.55 -8.90 -1.67
N LEU A 448 0.73 -8.84 -1.31
CA LEU A 448 1.25 -9.09 0.03
C LEU A 448 1.84 -7.81 0.62
N ALA A 449 1.83 -7.72 1.95
CA ALA A 449 2.52 -6.64 2.66
C ALA A 449 4.04 -6.72 2.42
N LYS A 450 4.71 -5.57 2.35
CA LYS A 450 6.17 -5.51 2.19
C LYS A 450 6.89 -6.29 3.29
N GLY A 451 7.86 -7.13 2.91
CA GLY A 451 8.63 -8.00 3.78
C GLY A 451 8.06 -9.43 3.94
N SER A 452 6.96 -9.76 3.27
CA SER A 452 6.37 -11.11 3.29
C SER A 452 7.13 -12.09 2.40
N VAL A 453 7.74 -11.62 1.32
CA VAL A 453 8.45 -12.46 0.34
C VAL A 453 9.90 -12.64 0.77
N SER A 454 10.29 -13.90 0.96
CA SER A 454 11.69 -14.29 1.19
C SER A 454 12.19 -15.15 0.04
N PHE A 455 13.28 -14.70 -0.59
CA PHE A 455 13.98 -15.45 -1.65
C PHE A 455 14.90 -16.55 -1.08
N ILE A 456 15.32 -16.38 0.18
CA ILE A 456 16.28 -17.26 0.85
C ILE A 456 15.60 -17.89 2.05
N LYS A 457 15.64 -19.23 2.11
CA LYS A 457 15.26 -20.01 3.28
C LYS A 457 16.44 -20.06 4.24
N VAL A 458 16.33 -19.37 5.37
CA VAL A 458 17.38 -19.33 6.39
C VAL A 458 17.26 -20.56 7.31
N LEU A 459 18.32 -21.37 7.38
CA LEU A 459 18.40 -22.48 8.33
C LEU A 459 18.59 -21.95 9.76
N PRO A 460 18.00 -22.61 10.78
CA PRO A 460 17.99 -22.10 12.14
C PRO A 460 19.37 -22.14 12.81
N ALA A 461 20.25 -23.06 12.39
CA ALA A 461 21.58 -23.21 12.96
C ALA A 461 22.46 -22.00 12.69
N VAL A 462 23.21 -21.59 13.71
CA VAL A 462 24.23 -20.53 13.63
C VAL A 462 25.59 -21.21 13.61
N TYR A 463 26.42 -20.81 12.65
CA TYR A 463 27.77 -21.32 12.43
C TYR A 463 28.78 -20.23 12.73
N ILE A 464 29.98 -20.64 13.18
CA ILE A 464 31.12 -19.74 13.38
C ILE A 464 32.14 -20.07 12.31
N GLY A 465 32.53 -19.04 11.53
CA GLY A 465 33.51 -19.16 10.46
C GLY A 465 34.58 -18.09 10.53
N THR A 466 35.56 -18.19 9.64
CA THR A 466 36.61 -17.20 9.44
C THR A 466 36.52 -16.69 8.00
N VAL A 467 36.62 -15.37 7.82
CA VAL A 467 36.61 -14.77 6.48
C VAL A 467 37.90 -15.12 5.75
N ASP A 468 37.76 -15.77 4.60
CA ASP A 468 38.87 -16.21 3.74
C ASP A 468 39.04 -15.30 2.52
N LYS A 469 37.94 -14.74 2.00
CA LYS A 469 37.96 -13.75 0.93
C LYS A 469 36.92 -12.68 1.18
N GLU A 470 37.28 -11.42 1.01
CA GLU A 470 36.36 -10.28 1.11
C GLU A 470 35.57 -10.10 -0.21
N PRO A 471 34.29 -9.69 -0.16
CA PRO A 471 33.50 -9.40 -1.35
C PRO A 471 34.06 -8.16 -2.06
N SER A 472 34.16 -8.22 -3.39
CA SER A 472 34.72 -7.12 -4.17
C SER A 472 33.81 -5.87 -4.14
N THR A 473 34.37 -4.69 -3.87
CA THR A 473 33.66 -3.39 -3.87
C THR A 473 33.93 -2.61 -5.16
N HIS A 474 33.71 -3.22 -6.33
CA HIS A 474 33.98 -2.51 -7.58
C HIS A 474 32.91 -1.47 -7.91
N LYS A 475 33.27 -0.19 -7.76
CA LYS A 475 32.65 0.97 -8.44
C LYS A 475 33.03 1.03 -9.93
N ASN A 476 32.89 -0.06 -10.69
CA ASN A 476 33.05 -0.01 -12.15
C ASN A 476 31.72 -0.30 -12.83
N GLN A 477 31.20 0.73 -13.51
CA GLN A 477 30.04 0.64 -14.39
C GLN A 477 30.35 -0.34 -15.53
N GLY A 478 29.78 -1.55 -15.44
CA GLY A 478 29.75 -2.54 -16.50
C GLY A 478 28.59 -3.50 -16.21
N LYS A 479 27.71 -3.70 -17.20
CA LYS A 479 26.42 -4.38 -17.09
C LYS A 479 26.52 -5.89 -16.77
N ASN A 480 26.98 -6.27 -15.59
CA ASN A 480 26.70 -7.57 -14.98
C ASN A 480 26.55 -7.39 -13.47
N LYS A 481 25.29 -7.47 -13.01
CA LYS A 481 24.88 -7.35 -11.62
C LYS A 481 25.23 -8.64 -10.88
N GLU A 482 26.41 -8.69 -10.28
CA GLU A 482 26.70 -9.30 -8.98
C GLU A 482 28.22 -9.16 -8.76
N GLY A 483 28.63 -8.32 -7.81
CA GLY A 483 30.04 -8.23 -7.42
C GLY A 483 30.52 -9.59 -6.92
N GLU A 484 31.81 -9.90 -7.10
CA GLU A 484 32.34 -11.20 -6.66
C GLU A 484 32.01 -11.44 -5.17
N PRO A 485 31.40 -12.59 -4.82
CA PRO A 485 31.09 -12.92 -3.44
C PRO A 485 32.37 -13.08 -2.63
N GLY A 486 32.29 -12.73 -1.34
CA GLY A 486 33.29 -13.11 -0.37
C GLY A 486 33.17 -14.60 -0.03
N ASN A 487 34.19 -15.14 0.64
CA ASN A 487 34.25 -16.54 1.06
C ASN A 487 34.45 -16.66 2.57
N ILE A 488 33.74 -17.60 3.18
CA ILE A 488 33.84 -17.94 4.60
C ILE A 488 34.26 -19.40 4.71
N ILE A 489 35.29 -19.66 5.50
CA ILE A 489 35.69 -21.01 5.88
C ILE A 489 35.12 -21.34 7.25
N TYR A 490 34.43 -22.47 7.40
CA TYR A 490 33.89 -22.95 8.67
C TYR A 490 34.08 -24.45 8.83
N ASP A 491 34.11 -24.92 10.07
CA ASP A 491 34.17 -26.35 10.39
C ASP A 491 32.76 -26.89 10.63
N TYR A 492 32.43 -28.00 9.97
CA TYR A 492 31.19 -28.74 10.17
C TYR A 492 31.50 -30.23 10.24
N GLU A 493 31.19 -30.86 11.38
CA GLU A 493 31.43 -32.28 11.64
C GLU A 493 32.90 -32.73 11.44
N GLY A 494 33.87 -31.82 11.66
CA GLY A 494 35.30 -32.09 11.49
C GLY A 494 35.80 -31.94 10.05
N ALA A 495 34.95 -31.46 9.13
CA ALA A 495 35.32 -31.13 7.76
C ALA A 495 35.30 -29.61 7.55
N ILE A 496 36.37 -29.09 6.96
CA ILE A 496 36.47 -27.68 6.56
C ILE A 496 35.62 -27.46 5.32
N GLN A 497 34.59 -26.62 5.43
CA GLN A 497 33.70 -26.23 4.35
C GLN A 497 33.87 -24.75 3.99
N GLN A 498 33.48 -24.41 2.77
CA GLN A 498 33.50 -23.05 2.24
C GLN A 498 32.09 -22.63 1.85
N ILE A 499 31.72 -21.39 2.17
CA ILE A 499 30.41 -20.83 1.81
C ILE A 499 30.54 -19.38 1.35
N PRO A 500 29.91 -19.02 0.21
CA PRO A 500 29.95 -17.65 -0.27
C PRO A 500 29.06 -16.73 0.58
N TYR A 501 29.45 -15.47 0.70
CA TYR A 501 28.65 -14.42 1.33
C TYR A 501 28.69 -13.12 0.52
N TYR A 502 27.66 -12.30 0.65
CA TYR A 502 27.56 -11.02 -0.02
C TYR A 502 27.47 -9.87 0.98
N LEU A 503 27.88 -8.67 0.55
CA LEU A 503 27.85 -7.48 1.39
C LEU A 503 26.43 -7.12 1.88
N LYS A 504 25.40 -7.43 1.06
CA LYS A 504 23.97 -7.23 1.42
C LYS A 504 23.51 -8.10 2.60
N ASP A 505 24.22 -9.19 2.87
CA ASP A 505 23.86 -10.19 3.88
C ASP A 505 24.63 -9.98 5.20
N VAL A 506 25.44 -8.92 5.28
CA VAL A 506 26.14 -8.46 6.49
C VAL A 506 25.18 -7.63 7.34
N THR A 507 25.02 -8.02 8.61
CA THR A 507 24.04 -7.43 9.53
C THR A 507 24.46 -6.03 10.00
N ASP A 508 25.76 -5.80 10.19
CA ASP A 508 26.32 -4.54 10.67
C ASP A 508 27.10 -3.84 9.55
N GLN A 509 26.47 -2.84 8.93
CA GLN A 509 27.08 -2.08 7.84
C GLN A 509 28.25 -1.18 8.30
N ASN A 510 28.32 -0.86 9.59
CA ASN A 510 29.42 -0.07 10.15
C ASN A 510 30.62 -0.96 10.54
N ASN A 511 30.41 -2.28 10.66
CA ASN A 511 31.40 -3.26 11.09
C ASN A 511 31.58 -4.37 10.05
N LEU A 512 32.05 -3.99 8.86
CA LEU A 512 32.24 -4.93 7.74
C LEU A 512 33.27 -6.02 8.09
N PRO A 513 33.03 -7.30 7.74
CA PRO A 513 33.99 -8.38 7.94
C PRO A 513 35.24 -8.21 7.09
N HIS A 514 36.42 -8.36 7.70
CA HIS A 514 37.71 -8.35 7.02
C HIS A 514 38.35 -9.74 7.00
N PHE A 515 39.34 -9.93 6.14
CA PHE A 515 40.14 -11.15 6.06
C PHE A 515 40.67 -11.59 7.43
N GLY A 516 40.37 -12.84 7.78
CA GLY A 516 40.72 -13.47 9.05
C GLY A 516 39.80 -13.13 10.23
N ASP A 517 38.81 -12.24 10.08
CA ASP A 517 37.81 -11.98 11.12
C ASP A 517 37.03 -13.26 11.42
N LYS A 518 36.78 -13.54 12.71
CA LYS A 518 35.80 -14.56 13.08
C LYS A 518 34.42 -13.95 13.05
N ILE A 519 33.54 -14.64 12.35
CA ILE A 519 32.16 -14.23 12.15
C ILE A 519 31.22 -15.33 12.60
N ASP A 520 30.02 -14.96 12.99
CA ASP A 520 28.89 -15.87 13.03
C ASP A 520 27.97 -15.58 11.85
N PHE A 521 27.35 -16.64 11.34
CA PHE A 521 26.44 -16.57 10.20
C PHE A 521 25.43 -17.72 10.25
N GLN A 522 24.34 -17.58 9.52
CA GLN A 522 23.38 -18.65 9.26
C GLN A 522 23.51 -19.09 7.80
N ILE A 523 23.18 -20.35 7.50
CA ILE A 523 23.16 -20.82 6.11
C ILE A 523 21.79 -20.49 5.52
N GLY A 524 21.78 -19.68 4.48
CA GLY A 524 20.61 -19.38 3.65
C GLY A 524 20.63 -20.21 2.37
N GLU A 525 19.53 -20.87 2.06
CA GLU A 525 19.34 -21.60 0.81
C GLU A 525 18.43 -20.79 -0.12
N LEU A 526 18.94 -20.42 -1.31
CA LEU A 526 18.15 -19.74 -2.31
C LEU A 526 17.05 -20.68 -2.80
N LYS A 527 15.78 -20.31 -2.60
CA LYS A 527 14.63 -21.18 -2.90
C LYS A 527 14.58 -21.60 -4.37
N SER A 528 14.97 -20.73 -5.29
CA SER A 528 14.90 -20.98 -6.73
C SER A 528 15.94 -21.95 -7.28
N THR A 529 17.16 -21.96 -6.72
CA THR A 529 18.26 -22.77 -7.26
C THR A 529 18.84 -23.78 -6.26
N GLY A 530 18.41 -23.77 -5.01
CA GLY A 530 18.99 -24.57 -3.91
C GLY A 530 20.43 -24.18 -3.55
N LYS A 531 20.94 -23.05 -4.06
CA LYS A 531 22.32 -22.62 -3.78
C LYS A 531 22.41 -22.12 -2.34
N LYS A 532 23.44 -22.56 -1.61
CA LYS A 532 23.69 -22.15 -0.23
C LYS A 532 24.62 -20.95 -0.18
N GLN A 533 24.30 -20.00 0.68
CA GLN A 533 25.10 -18.82 0.97
C GLN A 533 25.00 -18.47 2.45
N ALA A 534 25.99 -17.75 2.98
CA ALA A 534 25.92 -17.24 4.33
C ALA A 534 25.04 -15.98 4.39
N VAL A 535 24.15 -15.96 5.39
CA VAL A 535 23.24 -14.84 5.68
C VAL A 535 23.34 -14.45 7.15
N LYS A 536 22.93 -13.20 7.46
CA LYS A 536 23.08 -12.61 8.79
C LYS A 536 24.52 -12.69 9.30
N VAL A 537 25.46 -12.36 8.43
CA VAL A 537 26.89 -12.38 8.76
C VAL A 537 27.16 -11.26 9.77
N ARG A 538 27.82 -11.59 10.88
CA ARG A 538 28.22 -10.63 11.91
C ARG A 538 29.62 -10.95 12.42
N VAL A 539 30.40 -9.91 12.65
CA VAL A 539 31.75 -10.04 13.21
C VAL A 539 31.65 -10.33 14.71
N VAL A 540 32.17 -11.49 15.13
CA VAL A 540 32.24 -11.92 16.53
C VAL A 540 33.58 -11.52 17.13
N LEU A 541 34.67 -11.74 16.39
CA LEU A 541 36.01 -11.37 16.82
C LEU A 541 36.76 -10.78 15.64
N ARG A 542 37.16 -9.51 15.78
CA ARG A 542 38.11 -8.89 14.86
C ARG A 542 39.41 -9.69 14.88
N ASN A 543 39.90 -10.04 13.69
CA ASN A 543 41.30 -10.34 13.54
C ASN A 543 42.05 -9.08 13.98
N ILE A 544 42.76 -9.16 15.10
CA ILE A 544 43.53 -8.03 15.63
C ILE A 544 44.78 -7.89 14.76
N ALA A 545 44.59 -7.55 13.49
CA ALA A 545 45.59 -6.95 12.62
C ALA A 545 45.80 -5.48 13.03
N GLY A 546 45.87 -5.23 14.34
CA GLY A 546 46.36 -4.00 14.94
C GLY A 546 47.73 -4.30 15.51
N ARG A 547 48.71 -3.44 15.27
CA ARG A 547 50.03 -3.60 15.87
C ARG A 547 49.89 -3.49 17.39
N CYS A 548 50.19 -4.58 18.08
CA CYS A 548 50.24 -4.65 19.52
C CYS A 548 51.62 -4.21 20.01
N HIS A 549 51.67 -3.68 21.23
CA HIS A 549 52.91 -3.34 21.91
C HIS A 549 53.06 -4.21 23.15
N GLY A 550 54.31 -4.47 23.56
CA GLY A 550 54.61 -5.22 24.76
C GLY A 550 56.09 -5.19 25.12
N PHE A 551 56.45 -5.98 26.12
CA PHE A 551 57.80 -6.07 26.65
C PHE A 551 58.30 -7.51 26.59
N VAL A 552 59.57 -7.72 26.25
CA VAL A 552 60.15 -9.06 26.23
C VAL A 552 60.21 -9.62 27.67
N ALA A 553 59.39 -10.62 27.98
CA ALA A 553 59.27 -11.17 29.33
C ALA A 553 60.22 -12.32 29.60
N THR A 554 60.45 -13.17 28.61
CA THR A 554 61.28 -14.37 28.73
C THR A 554 61.98 -14.64 27.41
N LEU A 555 63.26 -15.00 27.48
CA LEU A 555 64.05 -15.47 26.34
C LEU A 555 64.61 -16.86 26.65
N LYS A 556 64.37 -17.81 25.75
CA LYS A 556 64.95 -19.15 25.76
C LYS A 556 65.71 -19.38 24.45
N GLU A 557 66.23 -20.58 24.22
CA GLU A 557 67.12 -20.86 23.08
C GLU A 557 66.50 -20.58 21.70
N ASN A 558 65.21 -20.87 21.49
CA ASN A 558 64.55 -20.74 20.17
C ASN A 558 63.24 -19.94 20.19
N TYR A 559 62.80 -19.50 21.38
CA TYR A 559 61.50 -18.87 21.56
C TYR A 559 61.52 -17.93 22.77
N GLY A 560 60.51 -17.08 22.85
CA GLY A 560 60.31 -16.21 23.99
C GLY A 560 58.84 -15.95 24.26
N PHE A 561 58.62 -15.13 25.28
CA PHE A 561 57.30 -14.62 25.66
C PHE A 561 57.34 -13.10 25.75
N ILE A 562 56.30 -12.45 25.25
CA ILE A 562 56.10 -10.99 25.32
C ILE A 562 55.01 -10.71 26.34
N GLU A 563 55.33 -9.95 27.38
CA GLU A 563 54.34 -9.36 28.29
C GLU A 563 53.55 -8.29 27.52
N THR A 564 52.22 -8.36 27.61
CA THR A 564 51.34 -7.37 26.99
C THR A 564 51.54 -5.97 27.60
N ALA A 565 51.24 -4.89 26.87
CA ALA A 565 51.43 -3.53 27.38
C ALA A 565 50.54 -3.16 28.59
N ASP A 566 49.45 -3.91 28.83
CA ASP A 566 48.63 -3.83 30.04
C ASP A 566 49.14 -4.72 31.18
N HIS A 567 50.23 -5.46 30.93
CA HIS A 567 50.93 -6.29 31.89
C HIS A 567 50.04 -7.35 32.56
N GLU A 568 49.05 -7.88 31.83
CA GLU A 568 48.13 -8.92 32.34
C GLU A 568 48.53 -10.33 31.91
N LYS A 569 49.07 -10.46 30.69
CA LYS A 569 49.26 -11.75 30.02
C LYS A 569 50.61 -11.79 29.30
N GLU A 570 50.99 -13.01 28.94
CA GLU A 570 52.14 -13.27 28.09
C GLU A 570 51.73 -13.89 26.75
N VAL A 571 52.40 -13.49 25.68
CA VAL A 571 52.18 -13.98 24.32
C VAL A 571 53.42 -14.73 23.85
N PHE A 572 53.24 -15.97 23.41
CA PHE A 572 54.31 -16.79 22.87
C PHE A 572 54.82 -16.28 21.52
N PHE A 573 56.12 -16.29 21.30
CA PHE A 573 56.71 -16.11 19.98
C PHE A 573 57.89 -17.02 19.70
N HIS A 574 58.08 -17.34 18.43
CA HIS A 574 59.28 -18.03 17.94
C HIS A 574 60.28 -17.01 17.40
N PHE A 575 61.59 -17.25 17.55
CA PHE A 575 62.63 -16.33 17.08
C PHE A 575 62.60 -16.07 15.57
N SER A 576 62.09 -17.02 14.78
CA SER A 576 61.86 -16.79 13.33
C SER A 576 60.82 -15.71 13.03
N SER A 577 60.03 -15.29 14.03
CA SER A 577 59.00 -14.26 13.89
C SER A 577 59.52 -12.87 14.28
N PHE A 578 60.76 -12.80 14.77
CA PHE A 578 61.46 -11.55 15.07
C PHE A 578 62.17 -11.01 13.83
N ILE A 579 61.95 -9.74 13.55
CA ILE A 579 62.53 -9.01 12.42
C ILE A 579 63.75 -8.25 12.95
N GLY A 580 64.91 -8.90 12.94
CA GLY A 580 66.19 -8.37 13.42
C GLY A 580 67.16 -9.46 13.85
N ASP A 581 68.27 -9.07 14.48
CA ASP A 581 69.20 -10.02 15.12
C ASP A 581 68.66 -10.42 16.51
N THR A 582 68.50 -11.72 16.75
CA THR A 582 68.02 -12.25 18.04
C THR A 582 68.96 -11.94 19.19
N ASN A 583 70.24 -11.68 18.92
CA ASN A 583 71.23 -11.31 19.95
C ASN A 583 71.01 -9.90 20.51
N ASP A 584 70.28 -9.05 19.79
CA ASP A 584 69.98 -7.68 20.21
C ASP A 584 68.78 -7.60 21.16
N LEU A 585 68.10 -8.72 21.42
CA LEU A 585 66.89 -8.78 22.23
C LEU A 585 67.24 -9.06 23.69
N GLU A 586 66.91 -8.14 24.60
CA GLU A 586 67.11 -8.28 26.03
C GLU A 586 65.78 -8.34 26.79
N LEU A 587 65.80 -8.89 28.02
CA LEU A 587 64.62 -8.87 28.88
C LEU A 587 64.15 -7.42 29.15
N GLY A 588 62.85 -7.22 29.05
CA GLY A 588 62.14 -5.95 29.18
C GLY A 588 62.48 -4.92 28.09
N ASP A 589 62.94 -5.36 26.91
CA ASP A 589 62.93 -4.52 25.71
C ASP A 589 61.49 -4.32 25.20
N GLU A 590 61.20 -3.12 24.69
CA GLU A 590 59.91 -2.78 24.10
C GLU A 590 59.82 -3.34 22.67
N VAL A 591 58.70 -3.97 22.34
CA VAL A 591 58.48 -4.59 21.04
C VAL A 591 57.10 -4.27 20.48
N GLU A 592 57.03 -4.11 19.15
CA GLU A 592 55.82 -4.07 18.35
C GLU A 592 55.60 -5.43 17.71
N TYR A 593 54.38 -5.97 17.72
CA TYR A 593 54.06 -7.27 17.13
C TYR A 593 52.61 -7.36 16.66
N THR A 594 52.28 -8.39 15.89
CA THR A 594 50.91 -8.71 15.47
C THR A 594 50.48 -10.04 16.06
N LEU A 595 49.24 -10.14 16.54
CA LEU A 595 48.71 -11.41 17.07
C LEU A 595 48.23 -12.29 15.90
N ALA A 596 48.80 -13.48 15.78
CA ALA A 596 48.37 -14.50 14.84
C ALA A 596 47.86 -15.74 15.59
N ARG A 597 46.71 -16.26 15.18
CA ARG A 597 46.19 -17.52 15.73
C ARG A 597 46.57 -18.67 14.80
N LYS A 598 47.67 -19.36 15.12
CA LYS A 598 48.02 -20.65 14.51
C LYS A 598 47.41 -21.77 15.37
N SER A 599 46.26 -22.29 14.94
CA SER A 599 45.50 -23.34 15.67
C SER A 599 44.89 -22.87 17.01
N SER A 600 44.82 -23.72 18.04
CA SER A 600 44.23 -23.43 19.35
C SER A 600 45.06 -22.47 20.23
N LYS A 601 46.26 -22.09 19.79
CA LYS A 601 47.18 -21.20 20.53
C LYS A 601 47.40 -19.88 19.76
N VAL A 602 47.53 -18.78 20.50
CA VAL A 602 47.82 -17.46 19.97
C VAL A 602 49.33 -17.21 20.03
N SER A 603 49.92 -16.73 18.95
CA SER A 603 51.35 -16.43 18.82
C SER A 603 51.58 -15.02 18.28
N ALA A 604 52.66 -14.36 18.71
CA ALA A 604 53.07 -13.09 18.13
C ALA A 604 53.90 -13.32 16.85
N GLU A 605 53.58 -12.54 15.82
CA GLU A 605 54.25 -12.48 14.52
C GLU A 605 54.71 -11.06 14.20
N ASN A 606 55.61 -10.92 13.22
CA ASN A 606 56.15 -9.63 12.76
C ASN A 606 56.74 -8.76 13.89
N ILE A 607 57.52 -9.37 14.78
CA ILE A 607 57.99 -8.71 16.00
C ILE A 607 59.16 -7.78 15.65
N ARG A 608 59.11 -6.54 16.15
CA ARG A 608 60.14 -5.53 15.95
C ARG A 608 60.51 -4.87 17.27
N LYS A 609 61.81 -4.66 17.50
CA LYS A 609 62.29 -3.90 18.66
C LYS A 609 61.96 -2.42 18.51
N LEU A 610 61.44 -1.82 19.57
CA LEU A 610 61.14 -0.40 19.68
C LEU A 610 62.19 0.33 20.51
N ALA A 611 62.25 1.65 20.36
CA ALA A 611 63.08 2.50 21.20
C ALA A 611 62.50 2.56 22.62
N ARG A 612 63.37 2.57 23.65
CA ARG A 612 62.94 2.68 25.04
C ARG A 612 62.15 3.98 25.26
N GLY A 613 60.99 3.88 25.90
CA GLY A 613 60.04 4.97 26.15
C GLY A 613 58.97 5.17 25.08
N THR A 614 58.78 4.22 24.15
CA THR A 614 57.70 4.23 23.15
C THR A 614 56.38 3.81 23.79
N ILE A 615 56.41 2.83 24.69
CA ILE A 615 55.27 2.42 25.50
C ILE A 615 55.17 3.35 26.72
N PRO A 616 54.01 3.98 26.99
CA PRO A 616 53.84 4.85 28.15
C PRO A 616 54.14 4.12 29.46
N ALA A 617 55.10 4.63 30.24
CA ALA A 617 55.40 4.08 31.56
C ALA A 617 54.32 4.45 32.59
N ASP A 618 54.10 3.56 33.55
CA ASP A 618 53.24 3.81 34.71
C ASP A 618 53.75 4.99 35.55
N GLU A 619 52.83 5.77 36.12
CA GLU A 619 53.17 6.96 36.89
C GLU A 619 53.46 6.61 38.35
N ILE A 620 54.67 6.90 38.82
CA ILE A 620 55.07 6.61 40.21
C ILE A 620 54.27 7.50 41.18
N VAL A 621 53.57 6.86 42.12
CA VAL A 621 52.78 7.46 43.19
C VAL A 621 53.73 7.93 44.29
N ARG A 622 54.27 9.15 44.14
CA ARG A 622 55.39 9.68 44.95
C ARG A 622 55.06 9.84 46.43
N ASP A 623 53.80 10.05 46.76
CA ASP A 623 53.26 10.17 48.12
C ASP A 623 53.41 8.89 48.95
N LYS A 624 53.49 7.72 48.31
CA LYS A 624 53.71 6.44 49.01
C LYS A 624 55.18 6.07 49.26
N GLY A 625 56.13 6.81 48.68
CA GLY A 625 57.56 6.57 48.90
C GLY A 625 58.06 5.18 48.47
N ILE A 626 59.12 4.69 49.12
CA ILE A 626 59.63 3.33 48.96
C ILE A 626 59.04 2.49 50.11
N LEU A 627 58.32 1.44 49.76
CA LEU A 627 57.73 0.49 50.71
C LEU A 627 58.61 -0.76 50.83
N GLN A 628 58.60 -1.38 52.00
CA GLN A 628 59.11 -2.73 52.20
C GLN A 628 57.94 -3.71 52.24
N GLY A 629 58.17 -4.94 51.78
CA GLY A 629 57.14 -5.96 51.74
C GLY A 629 57.70 -7.35 51.54
N CYS A 630 56.80 -8.32 51.41
CA CYS A 630 57.13 -9.70 51.07
C CYS A 630 56.38 -10.15 49.81
N ILE A 631 56.99 -11.08 49.07
CA ILE A 631 56.38 -11.66 47.89
C ILE A 631 55.37 -12.72 48.31
N LEU A 632 54.08 -12.43 48.18
CA LEU A 632 53.02 -13.40 48.43
C LEU A 632 52.97 -14.49 47.37
N ARG A 633 53.19 -14.07 46.11
CA ARG A 633 53.10 -14.96 44.96
C ARG A 633 54.15 -14.61 43.91
N PRO A 634 55.02 -15.55 43.52
CA PRO A 634 56.00 -15.31 42.48
C PRO A 634 55.35 -15.28 41.08
N MET A 635 56.02 -14.70 40.09
CA MET A 635 55.55 -14.70 38.69
C MET A 635 55.49 -16.11 38.10
N ARG A 636 54.70 -16.29 37.04
CA ARG A 636 54.53 -17.57 36.35
C ARG A 636 55.81 -18.26 35.90
N ILE A 637 56.83 -17.47 35.54
CA ILE A 637 58.14 -18.01 35.15
C ILE A 637 58.83 -18.79 36.29
N VAL A 638 58.54 -18.45 37.55
CA VAL A 638 59.10 -19.13 38.74
C VAL A 638 58.21 -20.28 39.18
N ASN A 639 56.88 -20.11 39.11
CA ASN A 639 55.91 -21.16 39.38
C ASN A 639 55.05 -21.41 38.12
N THR A 640 55.43 -22.41 37.34
CA THR A 640 54.78 -22.73 36.05
C THR A 640 53.41 -23.36 36.17
N ASP A 641 53.05 -23.86 37.36
CA ASP A 641 51.77 -24.53 37.61
C ASP A 641 50.62 -23.53 37.82
N GLN A 642 50.94 -22.23 37.93
CA GLN A 642 49.93 -21.17 38.06
C GLN A 642 49.42 -20.69 36.69
N GLU A 643 48.16 -20.24 36.67
CA GLU A 643 47.51 -19.73 35.47
C GLU A 643 47.81 -18.24 35.22
N GLU A 644 47.90 -17.42 36.27
CA GLU A 644 48.12 -15.98 36.11
C GLU A 644 49.60 -15.64 35.89
N TYR A 645 49.84 -14.69 34.99
CA TYR A 645 51.18 -14.23 34.64
C TYR A 645 51.85 -13.44 35.78
N CYS A 646 51.13 -12.49 36.37
CA CYS A 646 51.64 -11.55 37.36
C CYS A 646 51.96 -12.21 38.71
N GLY A 647 53.04 -11.77 39.35
CA GLY A 647 53.28 -12.01 40.77
C GLY A 647 52.51 -11.02 41.64
N LEU A 648 52.44 -11.28 42.95
CA LEU A 648 51.83 -10.40 43.96
C LEU A 648 52.84 -10.09 45.07
N VAL A 649 52.94 -8.81 45.42
CA VAL A 649 53.73 -8.32 46.55
C VAL A 649 52.83 -7.66 47.58
N GLN A 650 53.06 -7.96 48.86
CA GLN A 650 52.35 -7.38 50.00
C GLN A 650 53.26 -6.39 50.70
N ALA A 651 52.80 -5.16 50.92
CA ALA A 651 53.53 -4.22 51.77
C ALA A 651 53.46 -4.68 53.22
N THR A 652 54.55 -4.46 53.96
CA THR A 652 54.66 -4.78 55.39
C THR A 652 55.17 -3.57 56.16
N ASP A 653 54.71 -3.38 57.39
CA ASP A 653 55.26 -2.34 58.28
C ASP A 653 56.62 -2.73 58.88
N GLU A 654 57.19 -1.86 59.73
CA GLU A 654 58.48 -2.10 60.41
C GLU A 654 58.44 -3.27 61.40
N GLU A 655 57.25 -3.70 61.83
CA GLU A 655 57.02 -4.84 62.72
C GLU A 655 56.76 -6.15 61.95
N GLY A 656 56.67 -6.09 60.62
CA GLY A 656 56.43 -7.23 59.73
C GLY A 656 54.95 -7.58 59.53
N ASN A 657 54.03 -6.73 59.99
CA ASN A 657 52.60 -6.92 59.75
C ASN A 657 52.21 -6.46 58.34
N GLU A 658 51.28 -7.17 57.72
CA GLU A 658 50.75 -6.86 56.40
C GLU A 658 50.03 -5.49 56.42
N THR A 659 50.43 -4.58 55.52
CA THR A 659 49.84 -3.26 55.36
C THR A 659 49.39 -3.03 53.92
N GLY A 660 48.13 -2.63 53.74
CA GLY A 660 47.54 -2.36 52.42
C GLY A 660 47.16 -3.61 51.62
N GLU A 661 46.69 -3.39 50.39
CA GLU A 661 46.29 -4.47 49.46
C GLU A 661 47.49 -5.02 48.69
N PRO A 662 47.48 -6.31 48.30
CA PRO A 662 48.52 -6.91 47.49
C PRO A 662 48.56 -6.29 46.09
N LEU A 663 49.77 -5.95 45.64
CA LEU A 663 49.98 -5.27 44.37
C LEU A 663 50.56 -6.24 43.33
N PRO A 664 50.01 -6.25 42.10
CA PRO A 664 50.54 -7.08 41.03
C PRO A 664 51.86 -6.52 40.49
N TYR A 665 52.73 -7.43 40.04
CA TYR A 665 54.00 -7.09 39.40
C TYR A 665 54.34 -8.03 38.24
N GLY A 666 55.03 -7.48 37.23
CA GLY A 666 55.49 -8.19 36.03
C GLY A 666 57.01 -8.07 35.83
N ILE A 667 57.54 -8.46 34.66
CA ILE A 667 58.99 -8.41 34.40
C ILE A 667 59.52 -6.97 34.39
N THR A 668 58.69 -6.02 33.96
CA THR A 668 59.01 -4.58 33.90
C THR A 668 59.01 -3.92 35.27
N SER A 669 58.35 -4.54 36.26
CA SER A 669 58.32 -4.07 37.64
C SER A 669 59.60 -4.36 38.42
N LEU A 670 60.45 -5.29 37.95
CA LEU A 670 61.66 -5.68 38.65
C LEU A 670 62.77 -4.65 38.47
N ALA A 671 63.43 -4.27 39.57
CA ALA A 671 64.62 -3.43 39.52
C ALA A 671 65.80 -4.14 38.85
N ASP A 672 65.91 -5.46 39.07
CA ASP A 672 66.79 -6.35 38.35
C ASP A 672 65.95 -7.40 37.61
N LYS A 673 65.92 -7.31 36.28
CA LYS A 673 65.12 -8.18 35.41
C LYS A 673 65.55 -9.64 35.42
N ARG A 674 66.69 -9.97 36.05
CA ARG A 674 67.20 -11.34 36.22
C ARG A 674 66.86 -11.91 37.60
N ASP A 675 66.20 -11.14 38.47
CA ASP A 675 65.90 -11.59 39.82
C ASP A 675 64.62 -12.44 39.87
N PHE A 676 64.79 -13.72 40.15
CA PHE A 676 63.68 -14.66 40.34
C PHE A 676 63.18 -14.55 41.78
N LEU A 677 62.28 -13.60 42.01
CA LEU A 677 61.61 -13.42 43.30
C LEU A 677 60.74 -14.65 43.63
N GLN A 678 60.97 -15.21 44.81
CA GLN A 678 60.28 -16.37 45.36
C GLN A 678 59.27 -15.95 46.42
N LYS A 679 58.34 -16.85 46.74
CA LYS A 679 57.42 -16.66 47.87
C LYS A 679 58.22 -16.35 49.15
N ASP A 680 57.74 -15.38 49.92
CA ASP A 680 58.28 -14.91 51.20
C ASP A 680 59.62 -14.12 51.09
N ASP A 681 60.11 -13.84 49.88
CA ASP A 681 61.23 -12.94 49.70
C ASP A 681 60.87 -11.53 50.19
N VAL A 682 61.72 -10.97 51.05
CA VAL A 682 61.60 -9.58 51.49
C VAL A 682 62.11 -8.68 50.38
N VAL A 683 61.31 -7.71 49.99
CA VAL A 683 61.57 -6.80 48.87
C VAL A 683 61.33 -5.35 49.28
N LYS A 684 62.00 -4.44 48.58
CA LYS A 684 61.62 -3.02 48.56
C LYS A 684 61.02 -2.70 47.20
N PHE A 685 59.99 -1.88 47.18
CA PHE A 685 59.31 -1.51 45.94
C PHE A 685 58.65 -0.13 46.05
N GLN A 686 58.20 0.38 44.92
CA GLN A 686 57.42 1.60 44.83
C GLN A 686 56.06 1.28 44.22
N VAL A 687 55.06 2.12 44.50
CA VAL A 687 53.74 1.98 43.90
C VAL A 687 53.66 2.89 42.67
N ALA A 688 53.24 2.34 41.54
CA ALA A 688 52.89 3.11 40.36
C ALA A 688 51.43 2.89 39.99
N ARG A 689 50.88 3.86 39.27
CA ARG A 689 49.51 3.88 38.77
C ARG A 689 49.53 3.81 37.27
N SER A 690 48.79 2.85 36.72
CA SER A 690 48.66 2.73 35.27
C SER A 690 47.81 3.87 34.72
N LYS A 691 48.31 4.55 33.68
CA LYS A 691 47.60 5.66 33.03
C LYS A 691 46.34 5.23 32.27
N LYS A 692 46.21 3.93 31.98
CA LYS A 692 45.14 3.36 31.15
C LYS A 692 43.93 2.95 32.01
N ASP A 693 44.17 2.22 33.10
CA ASP A 693 43.12 1.56 33.88
C ASP A 693 43.07 2.02 35.35
N ASP A 694 43.87 3.02 35.72
CA ASP A 694 44.00 3.59 37.09
C ASP A 694 44.39 2.59 38.19
N GLN A 695 44.75 1.36 37.80
CA GLN A 695 45.16 0.30 38.72
C GLN A 695 46.53 0.57 39.32
N LEU A 696 46.69 0.23 40.59
CA LEU A 696 47.96 0.31 41.31
C LEU A 696 48.77 -0.97 41.07
N ARG A 697 50.07 -0.80 40.79
CA ARG A 697 51.02 -1.89 40.58
C ARG A 697 52.29 -1.62 41.37
N ALA A 698 53.00 -2.69 41.71
CA ALA A 698 54.33 -2.55 42.29
C ALA A 698 55.37 -2.41 41.17
N VAL A 699 56.30 -1.47 41.33
CA VAL A 699 57.41 -1.19 40.40
C VAL A 699 58.70 -1.00 41.16
N ASN A 700 59.85 -1.08 40.46
CA ASN A 700 61.19 -1.01 41.06
C ASN A 700 61.38 -2.00 42.22
N ILE A 701 60.85 -3.21 42.08
CA ILE A 701 60.93 -4.25 43.10
C ILE A 701 62.35 -4.79 43.12
N GLY A 702 63.03 -4.63 44.25
CA GLY A 702 64.37 -5.18 44.48
C GLY A 702 64.37 -6.07 45.71
N ALA A 703 64.92 -7.28 45.58
CA ALA A 703 65.05 -8.17 46.71
C ALA A 703 66.04 -7.62 47.76
N LEU A 704 65.64 -7.72 49.02
CA LEU A 704 66.46 -7.42 50.20
C LEU A 704 67.04 -8.72 50.75
N ARG A 705 67.85 -9.40 49.94
CA ARG A 705 68.51 -10.65 50.34
C ARG A 705 69.88 -10.38 50.96
N LYS A 706 70.26 -11.18 51.95
CA LYS A 706 71.59 -11.11 52.57
C LYS A 706 72.62 -11.75 51.64
N PHE A 707 73.59 -10.97 51.18
CA PHE A 707 74.72 -11.49 50.41
C PHE A 707 75.70 -12.19 51.35
N ILE A 708 76.03 -13.44 51.02
CA ILE A 708 77.01 -14.28 51.72
C ILE A 708 78.30 -14.27 50.90
N ARG A 709 79.45 -14.26 51.58
CA ARG A 709 80.77 -14.29 50.95
C ARG A 709 81.44 -15.61 51.20
N ALA A 710 81.96 -16.23 50.14
CA ALA A 710 82.80 -17.42 50.24
C ALA A 710 83.72 -17.54 49.02
N LYS A 711 84.65 -18.50 49.08
CA LYS A 711 85.58 -18.78 47.99
C LYS A 711 85.02 -19.82 47.05
N VAL A 712 85.28 -19.63 45.75
CA VAL A 712 84.94 -20.60 44.72
C VAL A 712 85.87 -21.80 44.88
N ASP A 713 85.30 -22.99 45.00
CA ASP A 713 86.04 -24.23 45.15
C ASP A 713 86.52 -24.77 43.80
N SER A 714 85.59 -24.89 42.84
CA SER A 714 85.90 -25.39 41.50
C SER A 714 84.91 -24.88 40.47
N VAL A 715 85.38 -24.71 39.23
CA VAL A 715 84.56 -24.34 38.07
C VAL A 715 84.72 -25.41 37.00
N LYS A 716 83.60 -25.94 36.49
CA LYS A 716 83.54 -27.02 35.52
C LYS A 716 82.57 -26.66 34.38
N GLY A 717 83.11 -26.09 33.30
CA GLY A 717 82.31 -25.67 32.15
C GLY A 717 81.31 -24.57 32.52
N GLN A 718 80.02 -24.84 32.37
CA GLN A 718 78.93 -23.87 32.62
C GLN A 718 78.45 -23.82 34.08
N TYR A 719 79.08 -24.55 35.00
CA TYR A 719 78.71 -24.55 36.42
C TYR A 719 79.94 -24.57 37.33
N GLY A 720 79.74 -24.24 38.61
CA GLY A 720 80.78 -24.27 39.62
C GLY A 720 80.26 -24.58 41.01
N PHE A 721 81.19 -24.71 41.96
CA PHE A 721 80.93 -25.00 43.36
C PHE A 721 81.63 -23.96 44.24
N ILE A 722 80.93 -23.50 45.26
CA ILE A 722 81.43 -22.56 46.27
C ILE A 722 81.68 -23.34 47.56
N ASN A 723 82.76 -22.99 48.25
CA ASN A 723 83.08 -23.54 49.56
C ASN A 723 82.18 -22.94 50.65
N TYR A 724 80.90 -23.29 50.59
CA TYR A 724 79.85 -22.94 51.53
C TYR A 724 78.93 -24.16 51.70
N GLU A 725 78.72 -24.58 52.94
CA GLU A 725 77.92 -25.76 53.28
C GLU A 725 76.51 -25.32 53.67
N ALA A 726 75.59 -25.36 52.70
CA ALA A 726 74.16 -25.13 52.94
C ALA A 726 73.42 -26.42 53.32
N GLU A 727 73.93 -27.59 52.90
CA GLU A 727 73.50 -28.93 53.29
C GLU A 727 74.72 -29.67 53.86
N GLU A 728 74.53 -30.40 54.95
CA GLU A 728 75.60 -31.10 55.68
C GLU A 728 76.45 -31.98 54.72
N GLY A 729 77.73 -31.62 54.55
CA GLY A 729 78.68 -32.33 53.69
C GLY A 729 78.62 -32.03 52.18
N LYS A 730 77.84 -31.03 51.72
CA LYS A 730 77.78 -30.65 50.30
C LYS A 730 78.18 -29.21 50.03
N LYS A 731 79.01 -29.01 49.01
CA LYS A 731 79.41 -27.70 48.49
C LYS A 731 78.26 -27.05 47.71
N LEU A 732 78.10 -25.74 47.84
CA LEU A 732 77.03 -24.99 47.20
C LEU A 732 77.22 -24.87 45.68
N PHE A 733 76.19 -25.21 44.91
CA PHE A 733 76.20 -25.19 43.44
C PHE A 733 75.85 -23.81 42.87
N PHE A 734 76.49 -23.41 41.76
CA PHE A 734 76.06 -22.27 40.94
C PHE A 734 76.21 -22.54 39.43
N HIS A 735 75.41 -21.85 38.62
CA HIS A 735 75.53 -21.87 37.17
C HIS A 735 76.20 -20.58 36.67
N MET A 736 76.96 -20.62 35.57
CA MET A 736 77.72 -19.46 35.09
C MET A 736 76.82 -18.32 34.59
N THR A 737 75.55 -18.61 34.30
CA THR A 737 74.52 -17.61 33.99
C THR A 737 74.13 -16.75 35.18
N GLU A 738 74.37 -17.22 36.41
CA GLU A 738 74.09 -16.48 37.64
C GLU A 738 75.18 -15.47 37.99
N VAL A 739 76.27 -15.43 37.20
CA VAL A 739 77.38 -14.51 37.40
C VAL A 739 77.06 -13.18 36.72
N HIS A 740 77.07 -12.11 37.50
CA HIS A 740 76.84 -10.75 37.03
C HIS A 740 78.04 -10.21 36.23
N ASP A 741 77.78 -9.24 35.36
CA ASP A 741 78.76 -8.49 34.57
C ASP A 741 79.66 -9.31 33.64
N GLY A 742 79.30 -10.57 33.36
CA GLY A 742 80.12 -11.46 32.52
C GLY A 742 81.50 -11.74 33.12
N ALA A 743 81.65 -11.59 34.44
CA ALA A 743 82.91 -11.80 35.13
C ALA A 743 83.36 -13.26 34.99
N VAL A 744 84.62 -13.48 34.60
CA VAL A 744 85.20 -14.83 34.56
C VAL A 744 85.58 -15.24 35.98
N ILE A 745 84.87 -16.24 36.49
CA ILE A 745 85.08 -16.83 37.82
C ILE A 745 86.06 -18.01 37.71
N GLN A 746 87.04 -18.06 38.60
CA GLN A 746 88.02 -19.14 38.72
C GLN A 746 88.04 -19.71 40.15
N ALA A 747 88.56 -20.92 40.30
CA ALA A 747 88.76 -21.52 41.62
C ALA A 747 89.68 -20.63 42.48
N GLY A 748 89.27 -20.36 43.72
CA GLY A 748 89.96 -19.48 44.66
C GLY A 748 89.45 -18.03 44.71
N ASP A 749 88.65 -17.59 43.73
CA ASP A 749 88.05 -16.26 43.73
C ASP A 749 87.09 -16.07 44.91
N GLU A 750 87.09 -14.88 45.51
CA GLU A 750 86.06 -14.49 46.48
C GLU A 750 84.83 -13.96 45.74
N VAL A 751 83.68 -14.54 46.05
CA VAL A 751 82.40 -14.16 45.47
C VAL A 751 81.41 -13.81 46.58
N GLU A 752 80.62 -12.77 46.34
CA GLU A 752 79.38 -12.57 47.09
C GLU A 752 78.22 -13.16 46.29
N PHE A 753 77.33 -13.84 46.97
CA PHE A 753 76.20 -14.54 46.35
C PHE A 753 75.02 -14.55 47.31
N VAL A 754 73.86 -14.91 46.77
CA VAL A 754 72.65 -15.11 47.54
C VAL A 754 72.30 -16.59 47.55
N LEU A 755 72.01 -17.12 48.74
CA LEU A 755 71.58 -18.49 48.91
C LEU A 755 70.09 -18.60 48.56
N VAL A 756 69.76 -19.40 47.55
CA VAL A 756 68.39 -19.61 47.07
C VAL A 756 68.05 -21.08 47.10
N GLN A 757 66.87 -21.44 47.58
CA GLN A 757 66.36 -22.80 47.55
C GLN A 757 65.48 -23.01 46.32
N ASN A 758 65.72 -24.08 45.56
CA ASN A 758 64.86 -24.44 44.44
C ASN A 758 63.60 -25.14 44.97
N GLN A 759 62.45 -24.52 44.77
CA GLN A 759 61.17 -25.02 45.31
C GLN A 759 60.73 -26.37 44.73
N ARG A 760 61.24 -26.76 43.55
CA ARG A 760 60.88 -28.02 42.89
C ARG A 760 61.66 -29.22 43.41
N ASN A 761 62.91 -29.02 43.80
CA ASN A 761 63.80 -30.13 44.19
C ASN A 761 64.39 -29.99 45.61
N GLY A 762 64.07 -28.89 46.31
CA GLY A 762 64.52 -28.60 47.67
C GLY A 762 66.00 -28.25 47.83
N LYS A 763 66.79 -28.26 46.74
CA LYS A 763 68.24 -28.04 46.78
C LYS A 763 68.59 -26.56 46.85
N PHE A 764 69.67 -26.24 47.57
CA PHE A 764 70.22 -24.90 47.62
C PHE A 764 71.21 -24.63 46.48
N SER A 765 71.14 -23.43 45.91
CA SER A 765 72.09 -22.91 44.92
C SER A 765 72.47 -21.47 45.23
N ALA A 766 73.67 -21.07 44.79
CA ALA A 766 74.08 -19.68 44.80
C ALA A 766 73.56 -18.96 43.55
N CYS A 767 72.83 -17.88 43.76
CA CYS A 767 72.29 -17.01 42.73
C CYS A 767 72.89 -15.61 42.87
N SER A 768 72.84 -14.82 41.79
CA SER A 768 73.38 -13.46 41.75
C SER A 768 74.84 -13.35 42.24
N LEU A 769 75.72 -14.19 41.67
CA LEU A 769 77.14 -14.19 42.00
C LEU A 769 77.80 -12.91 41.49
N ARG A 770 78.57 -12.26 42.35
CA ARG A 770 79.44 -11.13 42.01
C ARG A 770 80.85 -11.41 42.50
N LYS A 771 81.83 -11.27 41.61
CA LYS A 771 83.25 -11.41 41.96
C LYS A 771 83.69 -10.21 42.78
N LEU A 772 84.17 -10.46 43.99
CA LEU A 772 84.83 -9.46 44.80
C LEU A 772 86.27 -9.30 44.30
N THR A 773 86.63 -8.09 43.88
CA THR A 773 88.02 -7.76 43.55
C THR A 773 88.64 -7.01 44.73
N ASP A 774 89.85 -7.41 45.16
CA ASP A 774 90.62 -6.81 46.27
C ASP A 774 91.00 -5.33 46.08
N ARG A 775 90.49 -4.65 45.04
CA ARG A 775 90.68 -3.21 44.83
C ARG A 775 89.66 -2.35 45.58
N ARG A 776 89.34 -2.69 46.84
CA ARG A 776 88.71 -1.72 47.76
C ARG A 776 89.79 -0.91 48.48
N ARG A 777 89.80 0.40 48.19
CA ARG A 777 90.52 1.45 48.93
C ARG A 777 90.24 1.29 50.43
N PRO A 778 91.26 1.30 51.33
CA PRO A 778 91.08 0.97 52.74
C PRO A 778 90.16 1.94 53.50
N GLU A 779 89.33 1.39 54.40
CA GLU A 779 88.25 2.07 55.15
C GLU A 779 88.68 3.23 56.06
N ARG A 780 89.99 3.43 56.30
CA ARG A 780 90.52 4.51 57.18
C ARG A 780 90.27 5.94 56.69
N LEU A 781 89.70 6.14 55.49
CA LEU A 781 89.33 7.46 54.95
C LEU A 781 87.82 7.72 54.91
N LEU A 782 86.97 6.71 55.17
CA LEU A 782 85.50 6.89 55.21
C LEU A 782 85.00 7.45 56.55
N SER A 783 85.84 7.46 57.58
CA SER A 783 85.55 8.09 58.88
C SER A 783 85.62 9.62 58.86
N ARG A 784 86.10 10.23 57.76
CA ARG A 784 86.23 11.70 57.61
C ARG A 784 85.19 12.32 56.66
N LEU A 785 84.29 11.50 56.10
CA LEU A 785 83.23 11.94 55.18
C LEU A 785 81.81 11.76 55.74
N LYS A 786 81.69 11.42 57.03
CA LYS A 786 80.42 11.40 57.79
C LYS A 786 80.25 12.58 58.75
N SER A 787 81.12 13.60 58.65
CA SER A 787 81.07 14.80 59.50
C SER A 787 81.16 16.08 58.67
N PHE A 788 80.22 16.26 57.74
CA PHE A 788 79.79 17.58 57.24
C PHE A 788 78.32 17.45 56.84
N SER A 789 77.46 17.63 57.85
CA SER A 789 76.07 18.01 57.70
C SER A 789 75.99 19.48 57.27
N GLU A 790 74.98 19.78 56.47
CA GLU A 790 74.41 21.11 56.19
C GLU A 790 75.32 22.13 55.49
N ASP A 791 75.08 22.33 54.18
CA ASP A 791 74.53 23.64 53.80
C ASP A 791 73.86 23.65 52.40
N LYS A 792 72.78 24.42 52.32
CA LYS A 792 72.01 24.70 51.11
C LYS A 792 72.83 25.56 50.14
N SER A 793 72.81 25.18 48.86
CA SER A 793 73.16 25.95 47.65
C SER A 793 74.38 25.41 46.90
N SER A 794 74.16 24.61 45.84
CA SER A 794 74.68 24.96 44.50
C SER A 794 74.38 23.94 43.39
N TRP A 795 73.53 24.34 42.44
CA TRP A 795 73.50 24.13 40.97
C TRP A 795 74.00 22.80 40.34
N LYS A 796 73.08 22.17 39.58
CA LYS A 796 73.28 21.00 38.70
C LYS A 796 74.05 21.36 37.41
N VAL A 797 75.00 20.52 37.02
CA VAL A 797 75.55 20.48 35.64
C VAL A 797 75.08 19.19 34.96
N VAL A 798 74.32 19.35 33.87
CA VAL A 798 73.86 18.25 33.00
C VAL A 798 74.71 18.27 31.74
N VAL A 799 75.42 17.17 31.46
CA VAL A 799 76.16 16.96 30.22
C VAL A 799 75.17 16.52 29.14
N ILE A 800 74.97 17.32 28.10
CA ILE A 800 73.90 17.12 27.13
C ILE A 800 74.33 16.29 25.90
N ARG A 801 75.62 16.09 25.58
CA ARG A 801 76.07 15.28 24.40
C ARG A 801 77.49 14.71 24.57
N ASN A 802 77.69 13.43 24.26
CA ASN A 802 79.02 12.84 24.04
C ASN A 802 79.54 13.20 22.63
N PRO A 803 80.85 13.47 22.44
CA PRO A 803 81.40 13.80 21.12
C PRO A 803 81.56 12.56 20.23
N LYS A 804 81.06 12.65 18.99
CA LYS A 804 81.34 11.70 17.89
C LYS A 804 82.67 12.07 17.21
N GLY A 805 83.41 11.04 16.80
CA GLY A 805 84.68 11.15 16.06
C GLY A 805 84.53 11.79 14.66
N PRO A 806 85.65 12.07 13.98
CA PRO A 806 85.68 13.00 12.85
C PRO A 806 85.13 12.37 11.57
N ASP A 807 84.06 12.96 11.03
CA ASP A 807 83.56 12.69 9.68
C ASP A 807 84.40 13.47 8.66
N ASN A 808 84.73 12.81 7.54
CA ASN A 808 85.53 13.27 6.39
C ASN A 808 84.90 14.46 5.63
N GLY A 809 84.83 15.63 6.28
CA GLY A 809 84.42 16.90 5.70
C GLY A 809 85.53 17.95 5.81
N LYS A 810 85.78 18.66 4.71
CA LYS A 810 86.84 19.66 4.53
C LYS A 810 86.97 20.63 5.73
N GLY A 811 88.19 20.72 6.26
CA GLY A 811 88.53 21.46 7.48
C GLY A 811 88.39 22.99 7.42
N PHE A 812 88.26 23.55 8.61
CA PHE A 812 88.06 24.96 8.93
C PHE A 812 89.26 25.83 8.55
N GLN A 813 89.00 27.00 7.96
CA GLN A 813 89.99 28.06 7.76
C GLN A 813 90.28 28.81 9.08
N PRO A 814 91.51 29.32 9.29
CA PRO A 814 91.87 30.03 10.52
C PRO A 814 91.37 31.48 10.51
N ARG A 815 90.71 31.91 11.59
CA ARG A 815 90.46 33.34 11.88
C ARG A 815 91.61 33.95 12.68
N MET A 816 91.97 35.18 12.32
CA MET A 816 93.00 36.02 12.94
C MET A 816 92.74 36.30 14.43
N PRO A 817 93.79 36.57 15.25
CA PRO A 817 93.65 36.89 16.66
C PRO A 817 93.29 38.38 16.89
N LEU A 818 92.32 38.65 17.77
CA LEU A 818 92.11 39.98 18.34
C LEU A 818 93.00 40.21 19.57
N SER A 819 93.57 41.41 19.65
CA SER A 819 94.39 41.94 20.75
C SER A 819 93.57 42.35 21.99
N PRO A 820 94.21 42.41 23.18
CA PRO A 820 93.55 42.62 24.47
C PRO A 820 93.25 44.11 24.77
N PRO A 821 92.42 44.40 25.78
CA PRO A 821 91.75 45.69 25.93
C PRO A 821 92.59 46.71 26.69
N VAL A 822 92.34 47.99 26.42
CA VAL A 822 92.72 49.10 27.31
C VAL A 822 91.48 49.95 27.55
N SER A 823 91.21 50.13 28.86
CA SER A 823 90.44 51.16 29.58
C SER A 823 89.22 51.79 28.93
#